data_AF-A0A7S4WB91-F1
#
_entry.id   AF-A0A7S4WB91-F1
#
_cell.length_a   1.000
_cell.length_b   1.000
_cell.length_c   1.000
_cell.angle_alpha   90.00
_cell.angle_beta   90.00
_cell.angle_gamma   90.00
#
_symmetry.space_group_name_H-M   'P 1'
#
loop_
_entity.id
_entity.type
_entity.pdbx_description
1 polymer ?
#
loop_
_entity_poly.entity_id
_entity_poly.type
_entity_poly.pdbx_seq_one_letter_code
_entity_poly.pdbx_strand_id
1 'polypeptide(L)'
;AGPNAVELGGGHRLFQPWQRRSCQQRRERMDRQTRRRLRRRVRAQRRSERRATCGSAGATGPPPQRSTNGPWSCSSSDPSGTARVGSQRKARLMLAMTTAAGAVPPRRETATAETRHEVALLWGNLSASRLDLGEARAALDAALEASRADCEYAKAYFRQAKALVRLGRPREAANAARWMFFLTGGRGEAAQALLAEASAAREAASPSAPRRLRAPQAPAAALEEEEVLVEVSRCCDGYALAHLARCNLNLHAQVATEEAFAERAVALCPQGSERWLRRDLLDGSGGGHGWLYAGRWDASVASSQGRLAICGTDGRVRILSPATGGAHTLPVPPRCLPYSLCWSRMGDYVAFTAVRDESRAALVLASCRVGGPAPVATPLPPGLSPYFLAPSPCGTRVALLGALNRRQALIIADVAQVTHPSRERAPPVTLLPLGSAAPLYLDWAPHGPELVVFFDGRRLARVRADVLPERDASAAAAETPSQPSDHSCAESFVPLAATLDGMSGVRAPQWLPFPGCPEGRWLVPYPHNGRTALALIPPPAAGEPGEGLRREHLVCETLPPISPQFTASRSGTWVAWTGAFDMHGHQGVFVRRVPPDQHAPIRIFGSAAFAMAWGGDRLALLLADPDPGQPEHFVWACWDPPEEGEGMGLMAVAEEAFKPHRSFLRRVLPFFDQFERTLSLWSPAHDAVAYADSADGVWLQPFPGPGAAVGAPGRHVLSGLLGAEGASVRAPRARPVGRGEMACWSP
;
A
#
# COMPACT_ATOMS: atom_id res chain seq x y z
N ALA A 1 29.71 -44.76 -45.81
CA ALA A 1 30.48 -43.75 -45.06
C ALA A 1 30.36 -42.42 -45.82
N GLY A 2 29.85 -41.37 -45.16
CA GLY A 2 29.65 -40.02 -45.72
C GLY A 2 28.24 -39.74 -46.25
N PRO A 3 27.39 -38.95 -45.55
CA PRO A 3 25.97 -38.78 -45.90
C PRO A 3 25.65 -37.46 -46.62
N ASN A 4 24.84 -37.60 -47.67
CA ASN A 4 23.57 -36.91 -47.97
C ASN A 4 23.48 -35.38 -47.80
N ALA A 5 23.64 -34.69 -48.93
CA ALA A 5 22.86 -33.50 -49.24
C ALA A 5 21.44 -33.92 -49.66
N VAL A 6 20.42 -33.47 -48.91
CA VAL A 6 19.01 -33.55 -49.33
C VAL A 6 18.44 -32.15 -49.30
N GLU A 7 18.12 -31.67 -50.49
CA GLU A 7 17.27 -30.51 -50.75
C GLU A 7 15.89 -30.71 -50.12
N LEU A 8 15.40 -29.70 -49.39
CA LEU A 8 13.99 -29.55 -49.12
C LEU A 8 13.57 -28.10 -49.39
N GLY A 9 12.98 -27.92 -50.56
CA GLY A 9 11.57 -27.51 -50.67
C GLY A 9 11.24 -26.11 -50.17
N GLY A 10 11.18 -25.17 -51.12
CA GLY A 10 10.55 -23.87 -50.96
C GLY A 10 9.05 -23.95 -50.64
N GLY A 11 8.61 -23.07 -49.75
CA GLY A 11 7.21 -22.78 -49.50
C GLY A 11 7.08 -21.64 -48.49
N HIS A 12 6.39 -20.57 -48.89
CA HIS A 12 5.90 -19.41 -48.11
C HIS A 12 6.40 -18.03 -48.59
N ARG A 13 5.93 -17.64 -49.78
CA ARG A 13 5.55 -16.25 -50.06
C ARG A 13 4.01 -16.16 -50.06
N LEU A 14 3.50 -14.98 -49.72
CA LEU A 14 2.08 -14.55 -49.61
C LEU A 14 1.48 -14.61 -48.20
N PHE A 15 1.76 -13.62 -47.35
CA PHE A 15 0.78 -13.12 -46.35
C PHE A 15 1.15 -11.76 -45.73
N GLN A 16 1.47 -10.71 -46.50
CA GLN A 16 1.61 -9.34 -45.94
C GLN A 16 1.16 -8.17 -46.86
N PRO A 17 -0.12 -8.10 -47.29
CA PRO A 17 -0.69 -6.77 -47.60
C PRO A 17 -1.98 -6.43 -46.84
N TRP A 18 -2.61 -7.38 -46.13
CA TRP A 18 -3.94 -7.16 -45.55
C TRP A 18 -3.92 -6.37 -44.23
N GLN A 19 -2.87 -6.50 -43.42
CA GLN A 19 -2.80 -5.85 -42.10
C GLN A 19 -2.54 -4.33 -42.16
N ARG A 20 -1.82 -3.83 -43.18
CA ARG A 20 -1.60 -2.37 -43.35
C ARG A 20 -2.90 -1.64 -43.73
N ARG A 21 -3.75 -2.22 -44.58
CA ARG A 21 -5.05 -1.62 -44.97
C ARG A 21 -6.06 -1.59 -43.81
N SER A 22 -6.07 -2.62 -42.97
CA SER A 22 -6.94 -2.70 -41.77
C SER A 22 -6.61 -1.61 -40.73
N CYS A 23 -5.33 -1.36 -40.46
CA CYS A 23 -4.92 -0.34 -39.49
C CYS A 23 -5.21 1.10 -39.98
N GLN A 24 -5.04 1.36 -41.28
CA GLN A 24 -5.34 2.66 -41.88
C GLN A 24 -6.86 2.95 -41.88
N GLN A 25 -7.68 1.95 -42.24
CA GLN A 25 -9.15 2.09 -42.15
C GLN A 25 -9.65 2.26 -40.71
N ARG A 26 -9.01 1.62 -39.72
CA ARG A 26 -9.35 1.84 -38.29
C ARG A 26 -8.98 3.26 -37.84
N ARG A 27 -7.82 3.80 -38.25
CA ARG A 27 -7.42 5.19 -37.96
C ARG A 27 -8.40 6.20 -38.57
N GLU A 28 -8.80 6.02 -39.83
CA GLU A 28 -9.75 6.91 -40.50
C GLU A 28 -11.16 6.85 -39.91
N ARG A 29 -11.63 5.66 -39.50
CA ARG A 29 -12.93 5.51 -38.80
C ARG A 29 -12.92 6.20 -37.44
N MET A 30 -11.81 6.06 -36.70
CA MET A 30 -11.64 6.70 -35.39
C MET A 30 -11.63 8.21 -35.53
N ASP A 31 -10.90 8.75 -36.51
CA ASP A 31 -10.82 10.21 -36.74
C ASP A 31 -12.18 10.79 -37.16
N ARG A 32 -12.95 10.09 -38.01
CA ARG A 32 -14.33 10.48 -38.35
C ARG A 32 -15.27 10.46 -37.14
N GLN A 33 -15.12 9.50 -36.24
CA GLN A 33 -15.95 9.38 -35.04
C GLN A 33 -15.63 10.49 -34.02
N THR A 34 -14.35 10.84 -33.87
CA THR A 34 -13.87 11.96 -33.05
C THR A 34 -14.40 13.29 -33.56
N ARG A 35 -14.30 13.56 -34.87
CA ARG A 35 -14.86 14.79 -35.49
C ARG A 35 -16.38 14.91 -35.31
N ARG A 36 -17.11 13.79 -35.37
CA ARG A 36 -18.57 13.78 -35.11
C ARG A 36 -18.91 14.09 -33.66
N ARG A 37 -18.13 13.57 -32.69
CA ARG A 37 -18.30 13.87 -31.25
C ARG A 37 -18.00 15.35 -30.94
N LEU A 38 -16.95 15.91 -31.54
CA LEU A 38 -16.59 17.32 -31.38
C LEU A 38 -17.71 18.25 -31.88
N ARG A 39 -18.26 17.97 -33.08
CA ARG A 39 -19.38 18.74 -33.65
C ARG A 39 -20.65 18.68 -32.78
N ARG A 40 -20.93 17.55 -32.13
CA ARG A 40 -22.06 17.41 -31.20
C ARG A 40 -21.86 18.24 -29.92
N ARG A 41 -20.65 18.25 -29.35
CA ARG A 41 -20.32 19.07 -28.17
C ARG A 41 -20.44 20.57 -28.46
N VAL A 42 -19.89 21.04 -29.57
CA VAL A 42 -19.99 22.46 -29.98
C VAL A 42 -21.45 22.88 -30.17
N ARG A 43 -22.31 22.02 -30.72
CA ARG A 43 -23.75 22.28 -30.84
C ARG A 43 -24.49 22.31 -29.51
N ALA A 44 -24.10 21.47 -28.55
CA ALA A 44 -24.70 21.45 -27.21
C ALA A 44 -24.32 22.71 -26.40
N GLN A 45 -23.05 23.14 -26.48
CA GLN A 45 -22.55 24.34 -25.82
C GLN A 45 -23.23 25.61 -26.35
N ARG A 46 -23.40 25.74 -27.68
CA ARG A 46 -24.17 26.85 -28.27
C ARG A 46 -25.66 26.86 -27.86
N ARG A 47 -26.23 25.72 -27.47
CA ARG A 47 -27.61 25.63 -26.95
C ARG A 47 -27.69 26.02 -25.47
N SER A 48 -26.68 25.75 -24.65
CA SER A 48 -26.65 26.18 -23.25
C SER A 48 -26.42 27.70 -23.12
N GLU A 49 -25.54 28.26 -23.95
CA GLU A 49 -25.27 29.71 -24.00
C GLU A 49 -26.52 30.53 -24.39
N ARG A 50 -27.38 29.97 -25.26
CA ARG A 50 -28.68 30.58 -25.62
C ARG A 50 -29.75 30.44 -24.54
N ARG A 51 -29.62 29.51 -23.60
CA ARG A 51 -30.55 29.39 -22.46
C ARG A 51 -30.16 30.28 -21.28
N ALA A 52 -28.86 30.56 -21.12
CA ALA A 52 -28.36 31.42 -20.05
C ALA A 52 -28.72 32.90 -20.22
N THR A 53 -29.08 33.33 -21.44
CA THR A 53 -29.37 34.74 -21.78
C THR A 53 -30.83 35.16 -21.58
N CYS A 54 -31.71 34.30 -21.03
CA CYS A 54 -33.15 34.59 -20.94
C CYS A 54 -33.78 34.44 -19.54
N GLY A 55 -33.04 34.58 -18.43
CA GLY A 55 -33.66 34.44 -17.11
C GLY A 55 -33.00 35.24 -16.00
N SER A 56 -33.42 36.49 -15.78
CA SER A 56 -33.26 37.16 -14.49
C SER A 56 -34.35 38.21 -14.27
N ALA A 57 -35.38 37.87 -13.51
CA ALA A 57 -36.25 38.84 -12.86
C ALA A 57 -36.84 38.26 -11.56
N GLY A 58 -36.45 38.88 -10.44
CA GLY A 58 -37.29 39.12 -9.27
C GLY A 58 -37.55 37.99 -8.28
N ALA A 59 -37.11 38.17 -7.03
CA ALA A 59 -37.99 38.20 -5.85
C ALA A 59 -37.20 38.50 -4.56
N THR A 60 -37.64 39.56 -3.87
CA THR A 60 -37.27 40.01 -2.52
C THR A 60 -38.16 39.35 -1.46
N GLY A 61 -37.61 39.03 -0.28
CA GLY A 61 -38.39 38.62 0.91
C GLY A 61 -37.73 39.07 2.24
N PRO A 62 -38.52 39.27 3.33
CA PRO A 62 -38.18 40.12 4.48
C PRO A 62 -37.74 39.33 5.76
N PRO A 63 -37.37 40.01 6.88
CA PRO A 63 -36.43 39.52 7.91
C PRO A 63 -37.09 38.90 9.17
N PRO A 64 -36.31 38.32 10.13
CA PRO A 64 -36.83 37.46 11.19
C PRO A 64 -37.12 38.18 12.53
N GLN A 65 -38.06 37.62 13.29
CA GLN A 65 -38.44 38.04 14.65
C GLN A 65 -37.67 37.28 15.74
N ARG A 66 -37.40 37.97 16.86
CA ARG A 66 -36.82 37.51 18.14
C ARG A 66 -37.91 37.08 19.13
N SER A 67 -37.63 36.07 19.98
CA SER A 67 -38.30 35.81 21.28
C SER A 67 -37.25 35.33 22.29
N THR A 68 -36.85 36.09 23.31
CA THR A 68 -37.41 36.28 24.67
C THR A 68 -37.39 35.06 25.60
N ASN A 69 -36.67 35.27 26.71
CA ASN A 69 -36.37 34.40 27.85
C ASN A 69 -37.59 34.08 28.75
N GLY A 70 -37.47 33.01 29.55
CA GLY A 70 -38.28 32.75 30.75
C GLY A 70 -37.62 31.71 31.67
N PRO A 71 -37.44 31.96 32.99
CA PRO A 71 -36.60 31.17 33.89
C PRO A 71 -37.41 30.18 34.75
N TRP A 72 -36.81 29.06 35.15
CA TRP A 72 -37.36 28.16 36.17
C TRP A 72 -36.35 27.90 37.29
N SER A 73 -36.84 28.15 38.50
CA SER A 73 -36.19 28.09 39.81
C SER A 73 -36.06 26.66 40.35
N CYS A 74 -34.94 26.39 41.03
CA CYS A 74 -34.69 25.18 41.80
C CYS A 74 -35.35 25.25 43.19
N SER A 75 -35.91 24.12 43.66
CA SER A 75 -36.19 23.86 45.07
C SER A 75 -35.63 22.50 45.47
N SER A 76 -34.84 22.52 46.54
CA SER A 76 -34.11 21.42 47.17
C SER A 76 -34.97 20.58 48.11
N SER A 77 -34.70 19.27 48.16
CA SER A 77 -34.79 18.46 49.39
C SER A 77 -34.09 17.11 49.19
N ASP A 78 -32.99 16.89 49.92
CA ASP A 78 -32.40 15.58 50.21
C ASP A 78 -33.21 14.89 51.33
N PRO A 79 -33.17 13.54 51.48
CA PRO A 79 -32.18 12.97 52.40
C PRO A 79 -31.54 11.60 51.99
N SER A 80 -30.29 11.47 52.42
CA SER A 80 -29.50 10.29 52.86
C SER A 80 -29.80 8.86 52.36
N GLY A 81 -28.75 8.23 51.78
CA GLY A 81 -28.68 6.78 51.57
C GLY A 81 -27.38 6.27 50.91
N THR A 82 -26.38 5.94 51.75
CA THR A 82 -25.31 4.92 51.58
C THR A 82 -24.61 4.71 50.23
N ALA A 83 -23.31 5.02 50.20
CA ALA A 83 -22.13 4.56 49.43
C ALA A 83 -22.21 3.86 48.04
N ARG A 84 -23.34 3.31 47.59
CA ARG A 84 -23.55 2.77 46.22
C ARG A 84 -24.23 3.76 45.27
N VAL A 85 -24.85 4.82 45.79
CA VAL A 85 -25.57 5.84 45.00
C VAL A 85 -24.63 6.83 44.30
N GLY A 86 -23.39 6.98 44.78
CA GLY A 86 -22.42 7.93 44.24
C GLY A 86 -22.04 7.69 42.77
N SER A 87 -21.89 6.43 42.34
CA SER A 87 -21.56 6.10 40.96
C SER A 87 -22.75 6.29 40.01
N GLN A 88 -23.96 5.92 40.45
CA GLN A 88 -25.18 6.11 39.65
C GLN A 88 -25.58 7.57 39.51
N ARG A 89 -25.41 8.40 40.56
CA ARG A 89 -25.69 9.84 40.51
C ARG A 89 -24.70 10.57 39.60
N LYS A 90 -23.41 10.19 39.64
CA LYS A 90 -22.36 10.71 38.74
C LYS A 90 -22.59 10.27 37.28
N ALA A 91 -22.99 9.03 37.05
CA ALA A 91 -23.34 8.53 35.72
C ALA A 91 -24.58 9.23 35.14
N ARG A 92 -25.63 9.47 35.96
CA ARG A 92 -26.82 10.23 35.54
C ARG A 92 -26.54 11.71 35.28
N LEU A 93 -25.67 12.33 36.08
CA LEU A 93 -25.25 13.73 35.88
C LEU A 93 -24.45 13.87 34.57
N MET A 94 -23.51 12.96 34.32
CA MET A 94 -22.76 12.90 33.06
C MET A 94 -23.68 12.64 31.88
N LEU A 95 -24.64 11.71 32.01
CA LEU A 95 -25.63 11.43 30.97
C LEU A 95 -26.46 12.66 30.64
N ALA A 96 -26.95 13.39 31.66
CA ALA A 96 -27.71 14.62 31.51
C ALA A 96 -26.92 15.73 30.80
N MET A 97 -25.64 15.91 31.15
CA MET A 97 -24.74 16.86 30.49
C MET A 97 -24.46 16.47 29.03
N THR A 98 -24.37 15.18 28.73
CA THR A 98 -24.12 14.70 27.36
C THR A 98 -25.37 14.76 26.48
N THR A 99 -26.57 14.53 27.04
CA THR A 99 -27.85 14.77 26.33
C THR A 99 -28.10 16.25 26.09
N ALA A 100 -27.66 17.15 26.99
CA ALA A 100 -27.72 18.60 26.76
C ALA A 100 -26.75 19.05 25.65
N ALA A 101 -25.61 18.38 25.49
CA ALA A 101 -24.67 18.58 24.38
C ALA A 101 -25.14 17.98 23.03
N GLY A 102 -26.24 17.21 23.02
CA GLY A 102 -26.84 16.64 21.82
C GLY A 102 -27.63 17.63 20.95
N ALA A 103 -27.76 18.89 21.38
CA ALA A 103 -28.33 19.96 20.57
C ALA A 103 -27.25 20.51 19.62
N VAL A 104 -27.35 20.11 18.34
CA VAL A 104 -26.67 20.62 17.13
C VAL A 104 -25.27 21.22 17.36
N PRO A 105 -24.17 20.52 17.00
CA PRO A 105 -22.84 21.09 17.16
C PRO A 105 -22.69 22.35 16.28
N PRO A 106 -21.96 23.38 16.76
CA PRO A 106 -21.64 24.54 15.93
C PRO A 106 -20.84 24.09 14.70
N ARG A 107 -20.97 24.84 13.59
CA ARG A 107 -20.18 24.64 12.36
C ARG A 107 -18.71 24.44 12.75
N ARG A 108 -18.14 23.30 12.33
CA ARG A 108 -16.75 22.89 12.58
C ARG A 108 -15.77 23.83 11.86
N GLU A 109 -15.45 24.95 12.51
CA GLU A 109 -14.13 25.55 12.38
C GLU A 109 -13.10 24.62 13.04
N THR A 110 -11.85 24.68 12.57
CA THR A 110 -10.74 23.79 12.97
C THR A 110 -10.57 23.76 14.49
N ALA A 111 -11.19 22.78 15.15
CA ALA A 111 -11.03 22.55 16.56
C ALA A 111 -9.55 22.34 16.86
N THR A 112 -9.01 23.08 17.84
CA THR A 112 -7.62 22.93 18.27
C THR A 112 -7.38 21.49 18.76
N ALA A 113 -6.12 21.05 18.80
CA ALA A 113 -5.78 19.74 19.36
C ALA A 113 -6.35 19.54 20.78
N GLU A 114 -6.38 20.62 21.57
CA GLU A 114 -6.97 20.67 22.89
C GLU A 114 -8.49 20.42 22.87
N THR A 115 -9.24 21.12 22.01
CA THR A 115 -10.69 20.89 21.86
C THR A 115 -11.00 19.47 21.39
N ARG A 116 -10.19 18.89 20.51
CA ARG A 116 -10.34 17.49 20.07
C ARG A 116 -10.16 16.50 21.23
N HIS A 117 -9.16 16.73 22.07
CA HIS A 117 -8.91 15.91 23.25
C HIS A 117 -10.05 15.99 24.29
N GLU A 118 -10.60 17.19 24.53
CA GLU A 118 -11.75 17.37 25.41
C GLU A 118 -13.00 16.64 24.91
N VAL A 119 -13.28 16.71 23.61
CA VAL A 119 -14.39 15.97 22.98
C VAL A 119 -14.18 14.47 23.15
N ALA A 120 -12.96 13.96 22.95
CA ALA A 120 -12.62 12.57 23.16
C ALA A 120 -12.77 12.13 24.62
N LEU A 121 -12.41 12.99 25.58
CA LEU A 121 -12.62 12.76 27.01
C LEU A 121 -14.10 12.62 27.36
N LEU A 122 -14.96 13.49 26.83
CA LEU A 122 -16.41 13.44 27.05
C LEU A 122 -17.03 12.15 26.51
N TRP A 123 -16.77 11.82 25.24
CA TRP A 123 -17.23 10.58 24.62
C TRP A 123 -16.69 9.34 25.34
N GLY A 124 -15.44 9.41 25.75
CA GLY A 124 -14.84 8.40 26.57
C GLY A 124 -15.58 8.20 27.89
N ASN A 125 -15.87 9.27 28.62
CA ASN A 125 -16.58 9.16 29.90
C ASN A 125 -18.02 8.67 29.74
N LEU A 126 -18.69 9.07 28.64
CA LEU A 126 -19.98 8.50 28.27
C LEU A 126 -19.87 6.99 28.05
N SER A 127 -18.87 6.54 27.29
CA SER A 127 -18.63 5.11 27.06
C SER A 127 -18.40 4.33 28.36
N ALA A 128 -17.60 4.86 29.29
CA ALA A 128 -17.42 4.26 30.62
C ALA A 128 -18.75 4.15 31.38
N SER A 129 -19.55 5.23 31.40
CA SER A 129 -20.85 5.24 32.07
C SER A 129 -21.81 4.21 31.46
N ARG A 130 -21.79 4.04 30.13
CA ARG A 130 -22.60 3.03 29.42
C ARG A 130 -22.14 1.60 29.71
N LEU A 131 -20.84 1.36 29.89
CA LEU A 131 -20.32 0.06 30.35
C LEU A 131 -20.83 -0.27 31.76
N ASP A 132 -20.82 0.71 32.67
CA ASP A 132 -21.31 0.53 34.05
C ASP A 132 -22.82 0.24 34.10
N LEU A 133 -23.58 0.73 33.12
CA LEU A 133 -25.01 0.44 32.95
C LEU A 133 -25.29 -0.91 32.24
N GLY A 134 -24.26 -1.63 31.79
CA GLY A 134 -24.42 -2.88 31.04
C GLY A 134 -24.80 -2.69 29.56
N GLU A 135 -24.80 -1.46 29.06
CA GLU A 135 -25.18 -1.11 27.69
C GLU A 135 -23.98 -1.21 26.74
N ALA A 136 -23.46 -2.44 26.56
CA ALA A 136 -22.20 -2.67 25.87
C ALA A 136 -22.17 -2.12 24.42
N ARG A 137 -23.30 -2.12 23.71
CA ARG A 137 -23.36 -1.57 22.34
C ARG A 137 -23.22 -0.05 22.31
N ALA A 138 -24.00 0.66 23.12
CA ALA A 138 -23.91 2.12 23.23
C ALA A 138 -22.54 2.57 23.76
N ALA A 139 -21.93 1.78 24.66
CA ALA A 139 -20.56 1.99 25.10
C ALA A 139 -19.54 1.89 23.96
N LEU A 140 -19.68 0.90 23.07
CA LEU A 140 -18.81 0.74 21.90
C LEU A 140 -18.94 1.94 20.96
N ASP A 141 -20.17 2.36 20.66
CA ASP A 141 -20.41 3.50 19.75
C ASP A 141 -19.79 4.79 20.31
N ALA A 142 -19.97 5.08 21.60
CA ALA A 142 -19.33 6.23 22.26
C ALA A 142 -17.79 6.12 22.28
N ALA A 143 -17.24 4.92 22.44
CA ALA A 143 -15.79 4.71 22.41
C ALA A 143 -15.20 4.87 21.00
N LEU A 144 -15.96 4.56 19.96
CA LEU A 144 -15.59 4.82 18.57
C LEU A 144 -15.59 6.32 18.29
N GLU A 145 -16.61 7.06 18.73
CA GLU A 145 -16.62 8.52 18.63
C GLU A 145 -15.45 9.17 19.39
N ALA A 146 -15.11 8.66 20.57
CA ALA A 146 -13.93 9.12 21.31
C ALA A 146 -12.63 8.96 20.50
N SER A 147 -12.43 7.80 19.86
CA SER A 147 -11.24 7.56 19.02
C SER A 147 -11.23 8.34 17.70
N ARG A 148 -12.40 8.74 17.20
CA ARG A 148 -12.50 9.61 16.01
C ARG A 148 -12.18 11.06 16.35
N ALA A 149 -12.60 11.51 17.54
CA ALA A 149 -12.31 12.86 18.02
C ALA A 149 -10.80 13.03 18.28
N ASP A 150 -10.17 12.06 18.94
CA ASP A 150 -8.74 12.01 19.19
C ASP A 150 -8.23 10.57 19.05
N CYS A 151 -7.49 10.30 17.96
CA CYS A 151 -6.95 8.98 17.67
C CYS A 151 -5.81 8.57 18.60
N GLU A 152 -5.23 9.49 19.37
CA GLU A 152 -4.18 9.24 20.36
C GLU A 152 -4.74 8.99 21.77
N TYR A 153 -6.05 9.18 21.97
CA TYR A 153 -6.71 8.98 23.26
C TYR A 153 -6.83 7.49 23.63
N ALA A 154 -5.78 6.92 24.21
CA ALA A 154 -5.67 5.49 24.56
C ALA A 154 -6.87 4.93 25.35
N LYS A 155 -7.51 5.74 26.20
CA LYS A 155 -8.69 5.33 26.97
C LYS A 155 -9.92 5.04 26.09
N ALA A 156 -10.02 5.60 24.88
CA ALA A 156 -11.06 5.23 23.92
C ALA A 156 -10.94 3.75 23.55
N TYR A 157 -9.75 3.31 23.16
CA TYR A 157 -9.47 1.93 22.76
C TYR A 157 -9.61 0.93 23.92
N PHE A 158 -9.22 1.34 25.15
CA PHE A 158 -9.51 0.57 26.37
C PHE A 158 -11.01 0.27 26.51
N ARG A 159 -11.84 1.31 26.30
CA ARG A 159 -13.30 1.21 26.44
C ARG A 159 -13.93 0.43 25.28
N GLN A 160 -13.42 0.59 24.05
CA GLN A 160 -13.80 -0.24 22.90
C GLN A 160 -13.54 -1.72 23.20
N ALA A 161 -12.35 -2.06 23.69
CA ALA A 161 -11.98 -3.43 24.03
C ALA A 161 -12.94 -4.04 25.07
N LYS A 162 -13.21 -3.32 26.18
CA LYS A 162 -14.19 -3.78 27.18
C LYS A 162 -15.60 -3.98 26.61
N ALA A 163 -16.07 -3.03 25.81
CA ALA A 163 -17.39 -3.14 25.18
C ALA A 163 -17.45 -4.35 24.25
N LEU A 164 -16.40 -4.60 23.47
CA LEU A 164 -16.31 -5.73 22.54
C LEU A 164 -16.23 -7.09 23.26
N VAL A 165 -15.54 -7.18 24.41
CA VAL A 165 -15.57 -8.38 25.25
C VAL A 165 -17.01 -8.67 25.72
N ARG A 166 -17.72 -7.65 26.23
CA ARG A 166 -19.12 -7.78 26.68
C ARG A 166 -20.09 -8.16 25.57
N LEU A 167 -19.81 -7.75 24.33
CA LEU A 167 -20.58 -8.11 23.14
C LEU A 167 -20.24 -9.49 22.56
N GLY A 168 -19.32 -10.26 23.17
CA GLY A 168 -18.89 -11.55 22.65
C GLY A 168 -18.09 -11.44 21.34
N ARG A 169 -17.39 -10.32 21.12
CA ARG A 169 -16.55 -10.05 19.92
C ARG A 169 -15.06 -10.01 20.29
N PRO A 170 -14.48 -11.10 20.83
CA PRO A 170 -13.14 -11.07 21.43
C PRO A 170 -12.00 -10.79 20.45
N ARG A 171 -12.16 -11.12 19.16
CA ARG A 171 -11.16 -10.81 18.13
C ARG A 171 -10.98 -9.31 17.95
N GLU A 172 -12.09 -8.59 17.88
CA GLU A 172 -12.09 -7.13 17.74
C GLU A 172 -11.63 -6.47 19.04
N ALA A 173 -12.02 -7.02 20.20
CA ALA A 173 -11.56 -6.56 21.50
C ALA A 173 -10.02 -6.61 21.60
N ALA A 174 -9.41 -7.71 21.15
CA ALA A 174 -7.95 -7.86 21.12
C ALA A 174 -7.28 -6.84 20.19
N ASN A 175 -7.92 -6.50 19.07
CA ASN A 175 -7.40 -5.46 18.17
C ASN A 175 -7.47 -4.07 18.82
N ALA A 176 -8.57 -3.72 19.48
CA ALA A 176 -8.68 -2.45 20.22
C ALA A 176 -7.67 -2.38 21.39
N ALA A 177 -7.49 -3.47 22.14
CA ALA A 177 -6.51 -3.51 23.23
C ALA A 177 -5.06 -3.35 22.73
N ARG A 178 -4.72 -3.84 21.53
CA ARG A 178 -3.42 -3.60 20.88
C ARG A 178 -3.19 -2.14 20.53
N TRP A 179 -4.20 -1.47 19.99
CA TRP A 179 -4.13 -0.02 19.72
C TRP A 179 -3.88 0.77 21.00
N MET A 180 -4.58 0.43 22.08
CA MET A 180 -4.31 1.02 23.40
C MET A 180 -2.85 0.78 23.84
N PHE A 181 -2.37 -0.47 23.77
CA PHE A 181 -1.01 -0.84 24.16
C PHE A 181 0.04 0.00 23.43
N PHE A 182 -0.14 0.15 22.11
CA PHE A 182 0.72 0.99 21.26
C PHE A 182 0.73 2.46 21.71
N LEU A 183 -0.44 3.06 21.90
CA LEU A 183 -0.55 4.47 22.31
C LEU A 183 0.02 4.74 23.71
N THR A 184 0.05 3.73 24.57
CA THR A 184 0.65 3.84 25.92
C THR A 184 2.16 3.53 25.96
N GLY A 185 2.81 3.34 24.81
CA GLY A 185 4.22 2.97 24.74
C GLY A 185 4.52 1.64 25.44
N GLY A 186 3.56 0.70 25.43
CA GLY A 186 3.68 -0.61 26.06
C GLY A 186 3.56 -0.65 27.58
N ARG A 187 3.38 0.49 28.26
CA ARG A 187 3.38 0.59 29.74
C ARG A 187 2.03 0.33 30.41
N GLY A 188 1.03 -0.15 29.66
CA GLY A 188 -0.33 -0.32 30.17
C GLY A 188 -0.62 -1.73 30.69
N GLU A 189 -0.49 -1.97 32.01
CA GLU A 189 -1.00 -3.20 32.66
C GLU A 189 -2.48 -3.46 32.29
N ALA A 190 -3.26 -2.39 32.20
CA ALA A 190 -4.66 -2.43 31.78
C ALA A 190 -4.85 -2.97 30.34
N ALA A 191 -3.93 -2.66 29.41
CA ALA A 191 -3.99 -3.17 28.04
C ALA A 191 -3.63 -4.65 27.99
N GLN A 192 -2.62 -5.08 28.76
CA GLN A 192 -2.24 -6.49 28.89
C GLN A 192 -3.36 -7.32 29.53
N ALA A 193 -3.97 -6.80 30.61
CA ALA A 193 -5.11 -7.43 31.26
C ALA A 193 -6.29 -7.61 30.29
N LEU A 194 -6.58 -6.60 29.46
CA LEU A 194 -7.63 -6.71 28.44
C LEU A 194 -7.28 -7.68 27.30
N LEU A 195 -6.02 -7.75 26.89
CA LEU A 195 -5.57 -8.74 25.91
C LEU A 195 -5.73 -10.16 26.44
N ALA A 196 -5.39 -10.37 27.71
CA ALA A 196 -5.61 -11.63 28.40
C ALA A 196 -7.12 -11.95 28.52
N GLU A 197 -7.95 -10.97 28.92
CA GLU A 197 -9.40 -11.11 29.02
C GLU A 197 -10.04 -11.45 27.67
N ALA A 198 -9.68 -10.73 26.60
CA ALA A 198 -10.16 -10.99 25.25
C ALA A 198 -9.71 -12.36 24.73
N SER A 199 -8.49 -12.79 25.07
CA SER A 199 -7.97 -14.12 24.71
C SER A 199 -8.70 -15.23 25.46
N ALA A 200 -8.94 -15.06 26.76
CA ALA A 200 -9.71 -15.99 27.58
C ALA A 200 -11.17 -16.09 27.10
N ALA A 201 -11.81 -14.96 26.78
CA ALA A 201 -13.16 -14.94 26.22
C ALA A 201 -13.23 -15.65 24.85
N ARG A 202 -12.17 -15.53 24.03
CA ARG A 202 -12.04 -16.27 22.77
C ARG A 202 -11.88 -17.77 22.99
N GLU A 203 -11.07 -18.18 23.96
CA GLU A 203 -10.89 -19.59 24.32
C GLU A 203 -12.19 -20.19 24.85
N ALA A 204 -12.90 -19.46 25.73
CA ALA A 204 -14.20 -19.89 26.27
C ALA A 204 -15.29 -20.00 25.19
N ALA A 205 -15.27 -19.11 24.19
CA ALA A 205 -16.19 -19.17 23.04
C ALA A 205 -15.78 -20.25 22.01
N SER A 206 -14.60 -20.85 22.13
CA SER A 206 -14.11 -21.90 21.24
C SER A 206 -14.44 -23.26 21.83
N PRO A 207 -15.22 -24.13 21.15
CA PRO A 207 -15.49 -25.46 21.66
C PRO A 207 -14.18 -26.28 21.75
N SER A 208 -13.74 -26.49 22.99
CA SER A 208 -12.75 -27.45 23.54
C SER A 208 -11.40 -27.66 22.82
N ALA A 209 -10.32 -27.17 23.44
CA ALA A 209 -8.96 -27.73 23.35
C ALA A 209 -8.35 -27.85 24.78
N PRO A 210 -7.40 -28.77 25.06
CA PRO A 210 -7.00 -29.11 26.43
C PRO A 210 -6.06 -28.07 27.06
N ARG A 211 -6.17 -27.95 28.39
CA ARG A 211 -5.60 -26.93 29.29
C ARG A 211 -4.13 -27.22 29.67
N ARG A 212 -3.25 -26.20 29.73
CA ARG A 212 -1.84 -26.31 30.20
C ARG A 212 -1.60 -25.64 31.57
N LEU A 213 -0.62 -26.17 32.30
CA LEU A 213 -0.21 -25.88 33.69
C LEU A 213 0.71 -24.65 33.84
N ARG A 214 0.76 -24.09 35.06
CA ARG A 214 1.37 -22.80 35.45
C ARG A 214 2.63 -23.01 36.32
N ALA A 215 3.62 -22.12 36.22
CA ALA A 215 4.88 -22.14 37.02
C ALA A 215 5.11 -20.82 37.80
N PRO A 216 6.00 -20.79 38.85
CA PRO A 216 6.03 -19.76 39.90
C PRO A 216 7.14 -18.67 39.75
N GLN A 217 7.08 -17.62 40.60
CA GLN A 217 7.79 -16.31 40.48
C GLN A 217 8.84 -16.00 41.58
N ALA A 218 9.75 -15.03 41.26
CA ALA A 218 10.42 -13.97 42.07
C ALA A 218 11.98 -14.07 42.22
N PRO A 219 12.75 -12.98 42.57
CA PRO A 219 12.52 -11.51 42.52
C PRO A 219 13.63 -10.67 41.78
N ALA A 220 13.37 -9.37 41.62
CA ALA A 220 14.08 -8.42 40.74
C ALA A 220 15.05 -7.42 41.45
N ALA A 221 15.98 -6.86 40.67
CA ALA A 221 16.73 -5.64 40.99
C ALA A 221 16.85 -4.73 39.75
N ALA A 222 16.59 -3.44 39.94
CA ALA A 222 16.32 -2.45 38.90
C ALA A 222 17.58 -1.71 38.38
N LEU A 223 17.57 -1.30 37.10
CA LEU A 223 18.33 -0.19 36.53
C LEU A 223 17.75 0.22 35.15
N GLU A 224 18.03 1.46 34.74
CA GLU A 224 17.13 2.37 33.99
C GLU A 224 16.89 2.09 32.49
N GLU A 225 15.75 2.58 32.02
CA GLU A 225 14.93 2.11 30.88
C GLU A 225 15.08 2.96 29.60
N GLU A 226 15.72 4.13 29.69
CA GLU A 226 15.58 5.22 28.73
C GLU A 226 16.44 5.05 27.46
N GLU A 227 17.64 4.47 27.58
CA GLU A 227 18.55 4.26 26.43
C GLU A 227 18.09 3.14 25.47
N VAL A 228 17.35 2.16 25.99
CA VAL A 228 16.92 0.97 25.22
C VAL A 228 15.74 1.29 24.31
N LEU A 229 14.89 2.23 24.69
CA LEU A 229 13.66 2.56 23.96
C LEU A 229 13.89 3.42 22.71
N VAL A 230 14.94 4.26 22.72
CA VAL A 230 15.32 5.11 21.57
C VAL A 230 15.68 4.24 20.36
N GLU A 231 16.38 3.13 20.57
CA GLU A 231 16.88 2.28 19.49
C GLU A 231 15.81 1.36 18.90
N VAL A 232 14.84 0.91 19.71
CA VAL A 232 13.69 0.10 19.24
C VAL A 232 12.74 0.90 18.35
N SER A 233 12.54 2.19 18.65
CA SER A 233 11.64 3.08 17.88
C SER A 233 12.10 3.35 16.45
N ARG A 234 13.39 3.15 16.16
CA ARG A 234 13.99 3.33 14.83
C ARG A 234 13.76 2.14 13.88
N CYS A 235 13.44 0.97 14.41
CA CYS A 235 13.54 -0.30 13.67
C CYS A 235 12.21 -1.05 13.44
N CYS A 236 11.10 -0.65 14.07
CA CYS A 236 9.83 -1.36 13.98
C CYS A 236 8.63 -0.40 14.01
N ASP A 237 7.65 -0.60 13.12
CA ASP A 237 6.34 0.03 13.29
C ASP A 237 5.50 -0.70 14.37
N GLY A 238 4.53 0.01 14.94
CA GLY A 238 3.64 -0.52 15.98
C GLY A 238 2.84 -1.76 15.59
N TYR A 239 2.67 -1.99 14.30
CA TYR A 239 1.90 -3.10 13.76
C TYR A 239 2.73 -4.38 13.72
N ALA A 240 4.03 -4.28 13.41
CA ALA A 240 4.99 -5.38 13.53
C ALA A 240 5.02 -5.90 14.97
N LEU A 241 5.09 -5.01 15.97
CA LEU A 241 5.06 -5.33 17.41
C LEU A 241 3.80 -6.13 17.83
N ALA A 242 2.62 -5.80 17.31
CA ALA A 242 1.38 -6.52 17.60
C ALA A 242 1.32 -7.93 16.99
N HIS A 243 2.08 -8.18 15.92
CA HIS A 243 2.22 -9.49 15.31
C HIS A 243 3.19 -10.40 16.08
N LEU A 244 4.17 -9.82 16.81
CA LEU A 244 5.13 -10.53 17.67
C LEU A 244 4.45 -11.35 18.76
N ALA A 245 3.39 -10.80 19.36
CA ALA A 245 2.60 -11.48 20.36
C ALA A 245 1.87 -12.75 19.82
N ARG A 246 1.70 -12.88 18.50
CA ARG A 246 0.94 -13.99 17.88
C ARG A 246 1.79 -15.17 17.41
N CYS A 247 3.07 -14.95 17.08
CA CYS A 247 3.94 -16.00 16.51
C CYS A 247 4.67 -16.83 17.58
N ASN A 248 4.73 -16.36 18.83
CA ASN A 248 5.50 -16.98 19.91
C ASN A 248 4.99 -18.37 20.37
N LEU A 249 3.66 -18.62 20.32
CA LEU A 249 3.08 -19.89 20.77
C LEU A 249 3.61 -21.13 20.01
N ASN A 250 4.13 -20.95 18.80
CA ASN A 250 4.67 -22.04 17.98
C ASN A 250 6.18 -22.25 18.16
N LEU A 251 6.93 -21.28 18.68
CA LEU A 251 8.39 -21.41 18.85
C LEU A 251 8.76 -22.15 20.12
N HIS A 252 8.00 -21.95 21.19
CA HIS A 252 8.14 -22.66 22.46
C HIS A 252 7.95 -24.18 22.31
N ALA A 253 7.36 -24.63 21.20
CA ALA A 253 7.17 -26.05 20.86
C ALA A 253 8.32 -26.66 20.04
N GLN A 254 9.28 -25.84 19.55
CA GLN A 254 10.32 -26.27 18.60
C GLN A 254 11.74 -26.30 19.19
N VAL A 255 11.94 -25.77 20.40
CA VAL A 255 13.22 -25.82 21.11
C VAL A 255 12.99 -26.54 22.43
N ALA A 256 13.71 -27.64 22.65
CA ALA A 256 13.43 -28.56 23.76
C ALA A 256 13.95 -28.05 25.11
N THR A 257 15.02 -27.25 25.12
CA THR A 257 15.69 -26.75 26.33
C THR A 257 16.10 -25.28 26.20
N GLU A 258 16.24 -24.61 27.33
CA GLU A 258 16.68 -23.21 27.43
C GLU A 258 18.14 -23.02 26.97
N GLU A 259 19.03 -24.01 27.16
CA GLU A 259 20.41 -23.94 26.66
C GLU A 259 20.50 -23.94 25.14
N ALA A 260 19.70 -24.78 24.45
CA ALA A 260 19.69 -24.85 22.99
C ALA A 260 19.19 -23.54 22.36
N PHE A 261 18.39 -22.78 23.11
CA PHE A 261 17.94 -21.45 22.73
C PHE A 261 19.02 -20.38 22.98
N ALA A 262 19.67 -20.43 24.15
CA ALA A 262 20.74 -19.49 24.53
C ALA A 262 21.97 -19.59 23.61
N GLU A 263 22.43 -20.79 23.28
CA GLU A 263 23.55 -21.00 22.35
C GLU A 263 23.26 -20.39 20.97
N ARG A 264 22.01 -20.50 20.52
CA ARG A 264 21.57 -19.98 19.22
C ARG A 264 21.41 -18.46 19.22
N ALA A 265 21.05 -17.86 20.36
CA ALA A 265 20.99 -16.41 20.53
C ALA A 265 22.40 -15.78 20.54
N VAL A 266 23.36 -16.40 21.21
CA VAL A 266 24.77 -15.96 21.25
C VAL A 266 25.40 -16.00 19.85
N ALA A 267 25.10 -17.05 19.06
CA ALA A 267 25.58 -17.16 17.69
C ALA A 267 25.02 -16.10 16.73
N LEU A 268 23.84 -15.54 17.01
CA LEU A 268 23.16 -14.56 16.16
C LEU A 268 23.56 -13.11 16.43
N CYS A 269 24.13 -12.80 17.61
CA CYS A 269 24.49 -11.42 17.97
C CYS A 269 25.75 -11.35 18.86
N PRO A 270 26.95 -11.58 18.31
CA PRO A 270 28.17 -11.81 19.08
C PRO A 270 28.77 -10.57 19.76
N GLN A 271 28.28 -9.35 19.50
CA GLN A 271 28.95 -8.11 19.92
C GLN A 271 28.21 -7.17 20.90
N GLY A 272 27.25 -7.63 21.71
CA GLY A 272 26.89 -6.79 22.88
C GLY A 272 25.54 -6.96 23.56
N SER A 273 25.19 -8.13 24.08
CA SER A 273 23.92 -8.23 24.81
C SER A 273 23.83 -9.25 25.95
N GLU A 274 24.94 -9.71 26.53
CA GLU A 274 24.87 -10.66 27.66
C GLU A 274 24.08 -10.11 28.87
N ARG A 275 24.15 -8.79 29.12
CA ARG A 275 23.45 -8.13 30.24
C ARG A 275 21.97 -7.89 29.98
N TRP A 276 21.58 -7.61 28.73
CA TRP A 276 20.20 -7.32 28.36
C TRP A 276 19.38 -8.61 28.11
N LEU A 277 20.01 -9.66 27.56
CA LEU A 277 19.46 -11.02 27.50
C LEU A 277 19.13 -11.60 28.88
N ARG A 278 20.01 -11.39 29.87
CA ARG A 278 19.73 -11.82 31.26
C ARG A 278 18.52 -11.09 31.84
N ARG A 279 18.28 -9.82 31.52
CA ARG A 279 17.13 -9.06 32.02
C ARG A 279 15.81 -9.57 31.42
N ASP A 280 15.75 -9.82 30.11
CA ASP A 280 14.55 -10.35 29.44
C ASP A 280 14.22 -11.80 29.90
N LEU A 281 15.23 -12.57 30.31
CA LEU A 281 15.11 -13.89 30.95
C LEU A 281 14.67 -13.81 32.43
N LEU A 282 15.19 -12.85 33.19
CA LEU A 282 14.94 -12.71 34.63
C LEU A 282 13.59 -12.04 34.93
N ASP A 283 13.10 -11.15 34.05
CA ASP A 283 11.88 -10.40 34.32
C ASP A 283 10.60 -11.22 34.14
N GLY A 284 10.67 -12.44 33.58
CA GLY A 284 9.65 -13.52 33.66
C GLY A 284 8.21 -13.15 33.30
N SER A 285 7.95 -11.93 32.86
CA SER A 285 6.64 -11.30 32.80
C SER A 285 6.14 -11.28 31.35
N GLY A 286 6.17 -12.45 30.71
CA GLY A 286 5.35 -12.78 29.53
C GLY A 286 5.40 -11.84 28.32
N GLY A 287 6.39 -10.94 28.23
CA GLY A 287 6.44 -9.86 27.23
C GLY A 287 7.74 -9.78 26.43
N GLY A 288 8.78 -10.55 26.78
CA GLY A 288 10.08 -10.57 26.10
C GLY A 288 10.07 -11.33 24.77
N HIS A 289 9.33 -10.82 23.78
CA HIS A 289 9.11 -11.50 22.48
C HIS A 289 9.50 -10.65 21.26
N GLY A 290 9.98 -9.42 21.50
CA GLY A 290 10.39 -8.49 20.46
C GLY A 290 11.67 -8.89 19.72
N TRP A 291 12.65 -9.38 20.47
CA TRP A 291 14.02 -9.58 19.99
C TRP A 291 14.24 -10.87 19.22
N LEU A 292 13.43 -11.90 19.47
CA LEU A 292 13.44 -13.09 18.63
C LEU A 292 12.99 -12.81 17.21
N TYR A 293 12.05 -11.88 17.04
CA TYR A 293 11.69 -11.42 15.71
C TYR A 293 12.66 -10.38 15.20
N ALA A 294 13.09 -9.38 15.97
CA ALA A 294 14.09 -8.42 15.50
C ALA A 294 15.38 -9.13 15.06
N GLY A 295 15.82 -10.17 15.79
CA GLY A 295 16.93 -11.04 15.39
C GLY A 295 16.60 -11.94 14.21
N ARG A 296 15.38 -12.49 14.09
CA ARG A 296 14.96 -13.24 12.88
C ARG A 296 14.76 -12.35 11.66
N TRP A 297 14.33 -11.12 11.87
CA TRP A 297 14.10 -10.03 10.93
C TRP A 297 15.46 -9.61 10.38
N ASP A 298 16.36 -9.21 11.26
CA ASP A 298 17.72 -8.83 10.92
C ASP A 298 18.46 -9.98 10.24
N ALA A 299 18.35 -11.22 10.75
CA ALA A 299 18.89 -12.39 10.06
C ALA A 299 18.19 -12.69 8.72
N SER A 300 16.88 -12.41 8.57
CA SER A 300 16.17 -12.58 7.30
C SER A 300 16.63 -11.56 6.29
N VAL A 301 16.64 -10.29 6.70
CA VAL A 301 17.08 -9.14 5.93
C VAL A 301 18.51 -9.38 5.52
N ALA A 302 19.46 -9.61 6.44
CA ALA A 302 20.84 -9.92 6.11
C ALA A 302 20.98 -11.12 5.16
N SER A 303 20.19 -12.18 5.33
CA SER A 303 20.27 -13.34 4.44
C SER A 303 19.69 -13.09 3.04
N SER A 304 18.73 -12.19 2.90
CA SER A 304 17.96 -11.96 1.67
C SER A 304 18.32 -10.66 0.97
N GLN A 305 18.92 -9.70 1.65
CA GLN A 305 19.23 -8.36 1.16
C GLN A 305 20.18 -8.44 -0.05
N GLY A 306 19.87 -7.62 -1.05
CA GLY A 306 20.66 -7.56 -2.28
C GLY A 306 20.59 -8.84 -3.11
N ARG A 307 19.54 -9.66 -2.98
CA ARG A 307 19.29 -10.80 -3.85
C ARG A 307 18.28 -10.44 -4.93
N LEU A 308 18.39 -11.10 -6.07
CA LEU A 308 17.44 -11.02 -7.17
C LEU A 308 16.57 -12.25 -7.20
N ALA A 309 15.25 -12.08 -7.27
CA ALA A 309 14.37 -13.12 -7.75
C ALA A 309 14.21 -12.95 -9.26
N ILE A 310 14.47 -14.00 -10.02
CA ILE A 310 14.37 -14.04 -11.48
C ILE A 310 13.31 -15.06 -11.87
N CYS A 311 12.31 -14.63 -12.63
CA CYS A 311 11.42 -15.56 -13.34
C CYS A 311 12.06 -15.93 -14.68
N GLY A 312 12.56 -17.16 -14.79
CA GLY A 312 13.11 -17.71 -16.01
C GLY A 312 12.07 -17.84 -17.12
N THR A 313 12.54 -17.91 -18.37
CA THR A 313 11.70 -18.26 -19.55
C THR A 313 11.16 -19.69 -19.47
N ASP A 314 11.80 -20.54 -18.67
CA ASP A 314 11.34 -21.87 -18.30
C ASP A 314 10.23 -21.86 -17.24
N GLY A 315 9.74 -20.67 -16.84
CA GLY A 315 8.70 -20.51 -15.83
C GLY A 315 9.17 -20.82 -14.41
N ARG A 316 10.46 -21.06 -14.18
CA ARG A 316 11.02 -21.31 -12.86
C ARG A 316 11.47 -20.02 -12.20
N VAL A 317 11.28 -19.93 -10.88
CA VAL A 317 11.79 -18.81 -10.09
C VAL A 317 13.14 -19.19 -9.49
N ARG A 318 14.14 -18.35 -9.72
CA ARG A 318 15.50 -18.49 -9.19
C ARG A 318 15.80 -17.31 -8.29
N ILE A 319 16.45 -17.57 -7.15
CA ILE A 319 16.98 -16.52 -6.29
C ILE A 319 18.50 -16.49 -6.49
N LEU A 320 19.03 -15.34 -6.87
CA LEU A 320 20.41 -15.13 -7.25
C LEU A 320 21.05 -14.05 -6.38
N SER A 321 22.31 -14.25 -5.98
CA SER A 321 23.16 -13.22 -5.40
C SER A 321 23.99 -12.57 -6.50
N PRO A 322 23.77 -11.29 -6.84
CA PRO A 322 24.55 -10.62 -7.89
C PRO A 322 26.01 -10.38 -7.52
N ALA A 323 26.34 -10.45 -6.24
CA ALA A 323 27.71 -10.33 -5.74
C ALA A 323 28.50 -11.62 -5.97
N THR A 324 27.91 -12.78 -5.65
CA THR A 324 28.61 -14.08 -5.73
C THR A 324 28.30 -14.87 -6.98
N GLY A 325 27.27 -14.49 -7.75
CA GLY A 325 26.72 -15.30 -8.85
C GLY A 325 25.98 -16.56 -8.39
N GLY A 326 25.94 -16.83 -7.07
CA GLY A 326 25.27 -17.99 -6.52
C GLY A 326 23.76 -17.93 -6.76
N ALA A 327 23.21 -19.00 -7.32
CA ALA A 327 21.79 -19.10 -7.64
C ALA A 327 21.19 -20.38 -7.06
N HIS A 328 19.96 -20.30 -6.54
CA HIS A 328 19.17 -21.47 -6.21
C HIS A 328 17.78 -21.37 -6.84
N THR A 329 17.29 -22.50 -7.35
CA THR A 329 15.95 -22.58 -7.95
C THR A 329 14.96 -22.93 -6.86
N LEU A 330 13.86 -22.19 -6.77
CA LEU A 330 12.79 -22.51 -5.83
C LEU A 330 12.11 -23.82 -6.25
N PRO A 331 11.77 -24.73 -5.32
CA PRO A 331 11.17 -26.03 -5.64
C PRO A 331 9.66 -25.88 -5.88
N VAL A 332 9.29 -25.17 -6.94
CA VAL A 332 7.91 -24.76 -7.26
C VAL A 332 7.43 -25.34 -8.59
N PRO A 333 6.10 -25.55 -8.76
CA PRO A 333 5.55 -26.07 -10.00
C PRO A 333 5.86 -25.18 -11.21
N PRO A 334 5.85 -25.76 -12.43
CA PRO A 334 6.80 -25.40 -13.48
C PRO A 334 6.52 -24.11 -14.26
N ARG A 335 5.42 -23.38 -14.00
CA ARG A 335 5.09 -22.20 -14.82
C ARG A 335 4.60 -20.99 -14.02
N CYS A 336 5.57 -20.26 -13.47
CA CYS A 336 5.36 -18.91 -12.95
C CYS A 336 4.89 -17.97 -14.07
N LEU A 337 3.99 -17.05 -13.73
CA LEU A 337 3.64 -15.91 -14.55
C LEU A 337 4.61 -14.77 -14.26
N PRO A 338 5.50 -14.37 -15.20
CA PRO A 338 6.64 -13.50 -14.92
C PRO A 338 6.29 -12.16 -14.28
N TYR A 339 5.13 -11.60 -14.63
CA TYR A 339 4.64 -10.31 -14.15
C TYR A 339 3.99 -10.36 -12.76
N SER A 340 3.93 -11.52 -12.12
CA SER A 340 3.37 -11.66 -10.76
C SER A 340 4.43 -11.80 -9.67
N LEU A 341 5.71 -11.78 -10.06
CA LEU A 341 6.84 -11.98 -9.14
C LEU A 341 7.09 -10.72 -8.31
N CYS A 342 7.00 -10.84 -6.98
CA CYS A 342 7.41 -9.78 -6.07
C CYS A 342 8.05 -10.35 -4.79
N TRP A 343 8.84 -9.51 -4.13
CA TRP A 343 9.33 -9.78 -2.79
C TRP A 343 8.37 -9.26 -1.75
N SER A 344 8.26 -9.98 -0.63
CA SER A 344 7.77 -9.35 0.59
C SER A 344 8.64 -8.13 0.90
N ARG A 345 8.05 -7.10 1.50
CA ARG A 345 8.78 -5.93 2.00
C ARG A 345 9.80 -6.28 3.09
N MET A 346 9.65 -7.49 3.60
CA MET A 346 10.43 -8.10 4.63
C MET A 346 11.61 -8.94 4.11
N GLY A 347 11.70 -9.18 2.79
CA GLY A 347 12.70 -10.06 2.17
C GLY A 347 12.59 -11.54 2.54
N ASP A 348 11.68 -11.92 3.43
CA ASP A 348 11.53 -13.27 3.99
C ASP A 348 10.86 -14.27 3.02
N TYR A 349 10.02 -13.78 2.12
CA TYR A 349 9.40 -14.59 1.07
C TYR A 349 9.33 -13.88 -0.28
N VAL A 350 9.22 -14.69 -1.33
CA VAL A 350 8.84 -14.26 -2.67
C VAL A 350 7.45 -14.80 -2.95
N ALA A 351 6.58 -13.92 -3.45
CA ALA A 351 5.23 -14.26 -3.87
C ALA A 351 5.14 -14.19 -5.40
N PHE A 352 4.46 -15.15 -5.99
CA PHE A 352 4.15 -15.16 -7.41
C PHE A 352 2.93 -16.02 -7.70
N THR A 353 2.40 -15.91 -8.91
CA THR A 353 1.33 -16.78 -9.38
C THR A 353 1.88 -17.82 -10.34
N ALA A 354 1.48 -19.06 -10.14
CA ALA A 354 1.83 -20.18 -11.00
C ALA A 354 0.58 -20.72 -11.68
N VAL A 355 0.74 -21.15 -12.93
CA VAL A 355 -0.33 -21.80 -13.71
C VAL A 355 0.00 -23.28 -13.80
N ARG A 356 -0.88 -24.13 -13.27
CA ARG A 356 -0.69 -25.59 -13.29
C ARG A 356 -1.19 -26.21 -14.59
N ASP A 357 -2.33 -25.75 -15.06
CA ASP A 357 -2.99 -26.11 -16.32
C ASP A 357 -3.69 -24.86 -16.91
N GLU A 358 -4.30 -24.96 -18.09
CA GLU A 358 -4.90 -23.78 -18.76
C GLU A 358 -5.97 -23.04 -17.94
N SER A 359 -6.51 -23.65 -16.88
CA SER A 359 -7.67 -23.13 -16.13
C SER A 359 -7.40 -22.89 -14.64
N ARG A 360 -6.28 -23.36 -14.09
CA ARG A 360 -5.98 -23.32 -12.66
C ARG A 360 -4.68 -22.57 -12.39
N ALA A 361 -4.85 -21.41 -11.77
CA ALA A 361 -3.76 -20.63 -11.19
C ALA A 361 -3.65 -20.90 -9.67
N ALA A 362 -2.47 -20.68 -9.11
CA ALA A 362 -2.20 -20.73 -7.68
C ALA A 362 -1.36 -19.53 -7.27
N LEU A 363 -1.61 -18.98 -6.08
CA LEU A 363 -0.71 -18.07 -5.39
C LEU A 363 0.35 -18.92 -4.69
N VAL A 364 1.62 -18.71 -5.03
CA VAL A 364 2.75 -19.40 -4.43
C VAL A 364 3.52 -18.43 -3.54
N LEU A 365 3.70 -18.80 -2.28
CA LEU A 365 4.58 -18.13 -1.33
C LEU A 365 5.78 -19.04 -1.06
N ALA A 366 6.98 -18.58 -1.37
CA ALA A 366 8.20 -19.34 -1.19
C ALA A 366 9.16 -18.60 -0.24
N SER A 367 9.64 -19.30 0.78
CA SER A 367 10.72 -18.79 1.64
C SER A 367 12.00 -18.62 0.83
N CYS A 368 12.69 -17.50 1.05
CA CYS A 368 13.94 -17.18 0.35
C CYS A 368 15.18 -17.76 1.06
N ARG A 369 15.00 -18.33 2.25
CA ARG A 369 16.06 -18.99 3.01
C ARG A 369 16.41 -20.33 2.40
N VAL A 370 17.70 -20.59 2.24
CA VAL A 370 18.21 -21.92 1.85
C VAL A 370 17.83 -22.91 2.94
N GLY A 371 17.16 -24.01 2.57
CA GLY A 371 16.62 -24.96 3.53
C GLY A 371 15.38 -24.46 4.29
N GLY A 372 14.78 -23.35 3.85
CA GLY A 372 13.51 -22.86 4.37
C GLY A 372 12.35 -23.85 4.12
N PRO A 373 11.16 -23.57 4.70
CA PRO A 373 10.00 -24.41 4.49
C PRO A 373 9.66 -24.53 3.00
N ALA A 374 9.07 -25.67 2.64
CA ALA A 374 8.59 -25.89 1.28
C ALA A 374 7.65 -24.75 0.85
N PRO A 375 7.72 -24.30 -0.41
CA PRO A 375 6.80 -23.31 -0.94
C PRO A 375 5.35 -23.73 -0.76
N VAL A 376 4.50 -22.80 -0.35
CA VAL A 376 3.08 -23.06 -0.18
C VAL A 376 2.32 -22.52 -1.38
N ALA A 377 1.58 -23.40 -2.06
CA ALA A 377 0.74 -23.06 -3.18
C ALA A 377 -0.74 -23.06 -2.75
N THR A 378 -1.36 -21.89 -2.75
CA THR A 378 -2.79 -21.72 -2.50
C THR A 378 -3.53 -21.69 -3.83
N PRO A 379 -4.43 -22.65 -4.12
CA PRO A 379 -5.20 -22.64 -5.35
C PRO A 379 -6.07 -21.38 -5.42
N LEU A 380 -6.08 -20.73 -6.59
CA LEU A 380 -6.94 -19.59 -6.86
C LEU A 380 -8.28 -20.08 -7.45
N PRO A 381 -9.34 -19.26 -7.39
CA PRO A 381 -10.63 -19.60 -7.99
C PRO A 381 -10.49 -20.04 -9.46
N PRO A 382 -11.16 -21.13 -9.89
CA PRO A 382 -11.12 -21.57 -11.27
C PRO A 382 -11.53 -20.46 -12.25
N GLY A 383 -10.78 -20.31 -13.34
CA GLY A 383 -11.04 -19.26 -14.34
C GLY A 383 -10.51 -17.87 -13.97
N LEU A 384 -9.84 -17.72 -12.82
CA LEU A 384 -9.09 -16.50 -12.50
C LEU A 384 -7.80 -16.44 -13.31
N SER A 385 -7.63 -15.37 -14.08
CA SER A 385 -6.38 -15.01 -14.74
C SER A 385 -5.68 -13.89 -13.96
N PRO A 386 -4.72 -14.19 -13.06
CA PRO A 386 -4.00 -13.17 -12.31
C PRO A 386 -3.11 -12.34 -13.25
N TYR A 387 -3.01 -11.05 -12.97
CA TYR A 387 -2.16 -10.13 -13.76
C TYR A 387 -1.35 -9.15 -12.91
N PHE A 388 -1.64 -8.99 -11.63
CA PHE A 388 -0.87 -8.12 -10.74
C PHE A 388 -0.90 -8.64 -9.29
N LEU A 389 0.20 -8.45 -8.58
CA LEU A 389 0.37 -8.93 -7.21
C LEU A 389 1.17 -7.90 -6.42
N ALA A 390 0.69 -7.57 -5.21
CA ALA A 390 1.30 -6.58 -4.34
C ALA A 390 1.31 -7.07 -2.89
N PRO A 391 2.48 -7.28 -2.27
CA PRO A 391 2.58 -7.56 -0.85
C PRO A 391 2.32 -6.29 -0.05
N SER A 392 1.66 -6.44 1.10
CA SER A 392 1.47 -5.33 2.04
C SER A 392 2.83 -4.82 2.57
N PRO A 393 2.97 -3.53 2.92
CA PRO A 393 4.14 -2.95 3.56
C PRO A 393 4.71 -3.76 4.73
N CYS A 394 3.84 -4.31 5.57
CA CYS A 394 4.23 -5.14 6.71
C CYS A 394 4.47 -6.63 6.37
N GLY A 395 4.39 -7.02 5.10
CA GLY A 395 4.56 -8.40 4.63
C GLY A 395 3.49 -9.41 5.06
N THR A 396 2.51 -9.02 5.88
CA THR A 396 1.50 -9.95 6.43
C THR A 396 0.40 -10.37 5.44
N ARG A 397 0.22 -9.62 4.36
CA ARG A 397 -0.80 -9.89 3.35
C ARG A 397 -0.25 -9.75 1.94
N VAL A 398 -0.90 -10.43 1.01
CA VAL A 398 -0.67 -10.29 -0.42
C VAL A 398 -1.99 -9.97 -1.10
N ALA A 399 -2.04 -8.84 -1.80
CA ALA A 399 -3.14 -8.49 -2.68
C ALA A 399 -2.84 -9.00 -4.10
N LEU A 400 -3.83 -9.58 -4.75
CA LEU A 400 -3.75 -10.12 -6.09
C LEU A 400 -4.92 -9.59 -6.92
N LEU A 401 -4.62 -8.99 -8.06
CA LEU A 401 -5.62 -8.63 -9.06
C LEU A 401 -5.64 -9.66 -10.18
N GLY A 402 -6.84 -10.04 -10.59
CA GLY A 402 -7.05 -10.96 -11.69
C GLY A 402 -8.40 -10.78 -12.38
N ALA A 403 -8.51 -11.35 -13.57
CA ALA A 403 -9.77 -11.42 -14.30
C ALA A 403 -10.43 -12.78 -14.05
N LEU A 404 -11.58 -12.81 -13.37
CA LEU A 404 -12.43 -13.97 -13.14
C LEU A 404 -13.66 -13.87 -14.05
N ASN A 405 -13.80 -14.77 -15.01
CA ASN A 405 -14.96 -14.79 -15.92
C ASN A 405 -15.24 -13.44 -16.63
N ARG A 406 -14.17 -12.79 -17.12
CA ARG A 406 -14.18 -11.44 -17.73
C ARG A 406 -14.55 -10.29 -16.78
N ARG A 407 -14.67 -10.56 -15.49
CA ARG A 407 -14.80 -9.55 -14.44
C ARG A 407 -13.49 -9.43 -13.70
N GLN A 408 -13.20 -8.26 -13.20
CA GLN A 408 -12.05 -8.02 -12.38
C GLN A 408 -12.34 -8.43 -10.93
N ALA A 409 -11.34 -8.98 -10.28
CA ALA A 409 -11.41 -9.42 -8.90
C ALA A 409 -10.14 -9.04 -8.15
N LEU A 410 -10.31 -8.63 -6.90
CA LEU A 410 -9.24 -8.47 -5.92
C LEU A 410 -9.30 -9.63 -4.93
N ILE A 411 -8.17 -10.30 -4.77
CA ILE A 411 -7.92 -11.33 -3.78
C ILE A 411 -6.97 -10.78 -2.75
N ILE A 412 -7.29 -10.95 -1.47
CA ILE A 412 -6.37 -10.65 -0.37
C ILE A 412 -6.10 -11.94 0.38
N ALA A 413 -4.82 -12.34 0.41
CA ALA A 413 -4.34 -13.51 1.11
C ALA A 413 -3.61 -13.11 2.40
N ASP A 414 -3.93 -13.79 3.51
CA ASP A 414 -3.17 -13.67 4.76
C ASP A 414 -1.97 -14.63 4.71
N VAL A 415 -0.76 -14.09 4.75
CA VAL A 415 0.48 -14.86 4.60
C VAL A 415 0.65 -15.90 5.71
N ALA A 416 0.24 -15.60 6.93
CA ALA A 416 0.34 -16.54 8.04
C ALA A 416 -0.65 -17.70 7.89
N GLN A 417 -1.83 -17.45 7.33
CA GLN A 417 -2.82 -18.50 7.05
C GLN A 417 -2.39 -19.37 5.87
N VAL A 418 -1.81 -18.76 4.84
CA VAL A 418 -1.26 -19.49 3.69
C VAL A 418 -0.10 -20.38 4.14
N THR A 419 0.85 -19.85 4.91
CA THR A 419 2.04 -20.61 5.33
C THR A 419 1.76 -21.65 6.42
N HIS A 420 0.68 -21.47 7.21
CA HIS A 420 0.28 -22.39 8.27
C HIS A 420 -1.21 -22.76 8.17
N PRO A 421 -1.59 -23.67 7.26
CA PRO A 421 -2.99 -24.02 6.99
C PRO A 421 -3.70 -24.81 8.10
N SER A 422 -3.04 -25.08 9.24
CA SER A 422 -3.63 -25.82 10.38
C SER A 422 -4.81 -25.09 11.08
N ARG A 423 -5.21 -23.91 10.59
CA ARG A 423 -6.42 -23.20 11.04
C ARG A 423 -7.59 -23.51 10.10
N GLU A 424 -8.25 -24.63 10.32
CA GLU A 424 -9.37 -25.17 9.51
C GLU A 424 -10.62 -24.27 9.34
N ARG A 425 -10.65 -23.03 9.87
CA ARG A 425 -11.90 -22.26 9.99
C ARG A 425 -12.03 -20.97 9.19
N ALA A 426 -11.00 -20.49 8.50
CA ALA A 426 -11.10 -19.29 7.66
C ALA A 426 -10.50 -19.54 6.27
N PRO A 427 -11.15 -19.10 5.18
CA PRO A 427 -10.55 -19.19 3.85
C PRO A 427 -9.29 -18.31 3.83
N PRO A 428 -8.13 -18.82 3.37
CA PRO A 428 -6.87 -18.08 3.36
C PRO A 428 -6.89 -16.85 2.45
N VAL A 429 -7.96 -16.70 1.67
CA VAL A 429 -8.15 -15.72 0.60
C VAL A 429 -9.55 -15.13 0.69
N THR A 430 -9.64 -13.81 0.72
CA THR A 430 -10.92 -13.08 0.56
C THR A 430 -11.05 -12.54 -0.86
N LEU A 431 -12.20 -12.78 -1.50
CA LEU A 431 -12.50 -12.36 -2.87
C LEU A 431 -13.43 -11.13 -2.88
N LEU A 432 -13.00 -10.07 -3.55
CA LEU A 432 -13.79 -8.86 -3.79
C LEU A 432 -14.01 -8.66 -5.30
N PRO A 433 -15.24 -8.79 -5.82
CA PRO A 433 -15.54 -8.49 -7.21
C PRO A 433 -15.48 -6.98 -7.49
N LEU A 434 -14.82 -6.57 -8.56
CA LEU A 434 -14.56 -5.15 -8.89
C LEU A 434 -15.20 -4.68 -10.21
N GLY A 435 -16.09 -5.48 -10.80
CA GLY A 435 -16.81 -5.13 -12.03
C GLY A 435 -16.08 -5.57 -13.31
N SER A 436 -16.40 -4.98 -14.47
CA SER A 436 -15.92 -5.46 -15.79
C SER A 436 -14.85 -4.60 -16.45
N ALA A 437 -14.57 -3.39 -15.97
CA ALA A 437 -13.61 -2.51 -16.64
C ALA A 437 -12.18 -2.76 -16.18
N ALA A 438 -11.28 -3.00 -17.14
CA ALA A 438 -9.83 -2.94 -16.96
C ALA A 438 -9.29 -1.62 -17.56
N PRO A 439 -8.13 -1.12 -17.10
CA PRO A 439 -7.28 -1.65 -16.04
C PRO A 439 -7.74 -1.27 -14.63
N LEU A 440 -7.33 -2.08 -13.66
CA LEU A 440 -7.46 -1.79 -12.23
C LEU A 440 -6.11 -1.47 -11.63
N TYR A 441 -6.07 -0.46 -10.78
CA TYR A 441 -4.89 -0.12 -10.00
C TYR A 441 -5.15 -0.36 -8.53
N LEU A 442 -4.14 -0.78 -7.79
CA LEU A 442 -4.18 -0.75 -6.34
C LEU A 442 -2.84 -0.32 -5.79
N ASP A 443 -2.88 0.23 -4.58
CA ASP A 443 -1.71 0.51 -3.80
C ASP A 443 -2.01 0.30 -2.32
N TRP A 444 -1.04 -0.21 -1.58
CA TRP A 444 -1.19 -0.39 -0.15
C TRP A 444 -0.91 0.93 0.56
N ALA A 445 -1.72 1.22 1.55
CA ALA A 445 -1.41 2.29 2.47
C ALA A 445 -0.14 1.98 3.26
N PRO A 446 0.69 2.97 3.62
CA PRO A 446 1.97 2.74 4.30
C PRO A 446 1.87 1.91 5.58
N HIS A 447 0.78 2.06 6.34
CA HIS A 447 0.52 1.29 7.57
C HIS A 447 0.10 -0.16 7.32
N GLY A 448 -0.33 -0.50 6.10
CA GLY A 448 -0.47 -1.88 5.63
C GLY A 448 -1.86 -2.56 5.70
N PRO A 449 -2.84 -2.22 6.56
CA PRO A 449 -4.14 -2.90 6.54
C PRO A 449 -5.10 -2.34 5.49
N GLU A 450 -4.77 -1.21 4.85
CA GLU A 450 -5.65 -0.54 3.90
C GLU A 450 -5.06 -0.54 2.50
N LEU A 451 -5.95 -0.56 1.52
CA LEU A 451 -5.60 -0.40 0.11
C LEU A 451 -6.43 0.72 -0.48
N VAL A 452 -5.83 1.45 -1.40
CA VAL A 452 -6.59 2.23 -2.38
C VAL A 452 -6.73 1.38 -3.64
N VAL A 453 -7.94 1.31 -4.20
CA VAL A 453 -8.26 0.52 -5.39
C VAL A 453 -8.96 1.42 -6.39
N PHE A 454 -8.38 1.58 -7.58
CA PHE A 454 -9.03 2.26 -8.70
C PHE A 454 -9.65 1.23 -9.65
N PHE A 455 -10.94 1.35 -9.89
CA PHE A 455 -11.71 0.42 -10.70
C PHE A 455 -12.77 1.11 -11.55
N ASP A 456 -13.35 0.37 -12.50
CA ASP A 456 -14.35 0.88 -13.45
C ASP A 456 -13.88 2.08 -14.31
N GLY A 457 -12.56 2.29 -14.37
CA GLY A 457 -11.92 3.43 -15.04
C GLY A 457 -12.25 4.81 -14.46
N ARG A 458 -12.98 4.87 -13.34
CA ARG A 458 -13.48 6.12 -12.73
C ARG A 458 -13.70 6.05 -11.23
N ARG A 459 -13.62 4.90 -10.57
CA ARG A 459 -13.95 4.81 -9.15
C ARG A 459 -12.70 4.56 -8.35
N LEU A 460 -12.49 5.38 -7.33
CA LEU A 460 -11.46 5.16 -6.32
C LEU A 460 -12.10 4.67 -5.03
N ALA A 461 -11.67 3.52 -4.52
CA ALA A 461 -12.15 2.95 -3.26
C ALA A 461 -11.03 2.82 -2.24
N ARG A 462 -11.34 3.09 -0.98
CA ARG A 462 -10.53 2.68 0.18
C ARG A 462 -11.06 1.33 0.68
N VAL A 463 -10.20 0.32 0.74
CA VAL A 463 -10.54 -1.05 1.16
C VAL A 463 -9.73 -1.41 2.40
N ARG A 464 -10.39 -1.87 3.47
CA ARG A 464 -9.74 -2.39 4.67
C ARG A 464 -9.56 -3.90 4.57
N ALA A 465 -8.34 -4.36 4.35
CA ALA A 465 -7.99 -5.78 4.18
C ALA A 465 -8.31 -6.64 5.41
N ASP A 466 -8.41 -6.04 6.60
CA ASP A 466 -8.68 -6.72 7.87
C ASP A 466 -10.16 -6.82 8.24
N VAL A 467 -11.03 -6.06 7.56
CA VAL A 467 -12.48 -6.00 7.85
C VAL A 467 -13.30 -6.61 6.70
N LEU A 468 -12.64 -7.13 5.65
CA LEU A 468 -13.38 -7.76 4.56
C LEU A 468 -14.16 -8.98 5.07
N PRO A 469 -15.46 -9.07 4.78
CA PRO A 469 -16.24 -10.23 5.18
C PRO A 469 -15.68 -11.46 4.49
N GLU A 470 -15.42 -12.51 5.28
CA GLU A 470 -15.03 -13.82 4.75
C GLU A 470 -16.17 -14.31 3.84
N ARG A 471 -15.88 -14.43 2.54
CA ARG A 471 -16.76 -15.08 1.57
C ARG A 471 -16.01 -16.25 0.97
N ASP A 472 -16.68 -17.39 0.89
CA ASP A 472 -16.16 -18.53 0.14
C ASP A 472 -16.05 -18.13 -1.33
N ALA A 473 -14.82 -18.17 -1.86
CA ALA A 473 -14.54 -17.79 -3.23
C ALA A 473 -15.27 -18.71 -4.24
N SER A 474 -15.57 -19.95 -3.84
CA SER A 474 -16.36 -20.89 -4.63
C SER A 474 -17.82 -20.44 -4.75
N ALA A 475 -18.41 -19.97 -3.65
CA ALA A 475 -19.77 -19.45 -3.64
C ALA A 475 -19.89 -18.15 -4.45
N ALA A 476 -18.93 -17.23 -4.29
CA ALA A 476 -18.89 -15.98 -5.05
C ALA A 476 -18.65 -16.19 -6.56
N ALA A 477 -17.96 -17.26 -6.96
CA ALA A 477 -17.79 -17.63 -8.36
C ALA A 477 -19.03 -18.32 -8.96
N ALA A 478 -19.79 -19.05 -8.14
CA ALA A 478 -20.99 -19.79 -8.55
C ALA A 478 -22.24 -18.90 -8.63
N GLU A 479 -22.30 -17.81 -7.85
CA GLU A 479 -23.32 -16.77 -8.00
C GLU A 479 -23.21 -16.18 -9.41
N THR A 480 -23.98 -16.72 -10.35
CA THR A 480 -24.18 -16.14 -11.67
C THR A 480 -25.00 -14.88 -11.42
N PRO A 481 -24.39 -13.69 -11.50
CA PRO A 481 -25.14 -12.49 -11.20
C PRO A 481 -26.10 -12.30 -12.37
N SER A 482 -27.40 -12.38 -12.06
CA SER A 482 -28.46 -11.84 -12.91
C SER A 482 -28.00 -10.45 -13.39
N GLN A 483 -28.23 -10.17 -14.68
CA GLN A 483 -27.71 -8.98 -15.36
C GLN A 483 -27.70 -7.77 -14.42
N PRO A 484 -26.55 -7.09 -14.24
CA PRO A 484 -26.52 -5.90 -13.42
C PRO A 484 -27.49 -4.90 -14.05
N SER A 485 -28.58 -4.60 -13.36
CA SER A 485 -29.24 -3.33 -13.60
C SER A 485 -28.16 -2.27 -13.36
N ASP A 486 -28.00 -1.31 -14.29
CA ASP A 486 -26.90 -0.32 -14.31
C ASP A 486 -26.74 0.53 -13.03
N HIS A 487 -27.58 0.28 -12.01
CA HIS A 487 -27.65 1.05 -10.78
C HIS A 487 -27.55 0.24 -9.47
N SER A 488 -27.65 -1.11 -9.45
CA SER A 488 -27.83 -1.84 -8.17
C SER A 488 -26.61 -2.62 -7.63
N CYS A 489 -25.52 -2.75 -8.39
CA CYS A 489 -24.38 -3.58 -7.95
C CYS A 489 -23.48 -2.92 -6.89
N ALA A 490 -23.73 -1.67 -6.49
CA ALA A 490 -22.88 -0.94 -5.53
C ALA A 490 -23.42 -0.93 -4.08
N GLU A 491 -24.69 -1.26 -3.85
CA GLU A 491 -25.30 -1.08 -2.52
C GLU A 491 -25.08 -2.25 -1.54
N SER A 492 -24.62 -3.43 -2.00
CA SER A 492 -24.51 -4.63 -1.14
C SER A 492 -23.09 -5.16 -0.90
N PHE A 493 -22.05 -4.55 -1.46
CA PHE A 493 -20.70 -5.13 -1.48
C PHE A 493 -19.70 -4.34 -0.66
N VAL A 494 -19.76 -4.48 0.68
CA VAL A 494 -18.91 -3.80 1.67
C VAL A 494 -19.08 -2.26 1.59
N PRO A 495 -19.27 -1.55 2.71
CA PRO A 495 -19.29 -0.09 2.63
C PRO A 495 -17.92 0.39 2.13
N LEU A 496 -17.84 0.74 0.84
CA LEU A 496 -16.71 1.45 0.26
C LEU A 496 -16.62 2.77 1.01
N ALA A 497 -15.58 2.94 1.82
CA ALA A 497 -15.51 4.04 2.78
C ALA A 497 -15.58 5.43 2.13
N ALA A 498 -15.15 5.54 0.86
CA ALA A 498 -15.35 6.69 0.00
C ALA A 498 -15.22 6.28 -1.47
N THR A 499 -15.97 6.94 -2.36
CA THR A 499 -15.79 6.84 -3.82
C THR A 499 -15.48 8.22 -4.38
N LEU A 500 -14.39 8.36 -5.13
CA LEU A 500 -14.13 9.55 -5.95
C LEU A 500 -14.33 9.20 -7.43
N ASP A 501 -15.10 10.03 -8.14
CA ASP A 501 -15.26 9.94 -9.59
C ASP A 501 -14.00 10.50 -10.30
N GLY A 502 -13.12 9.60 -10.73
CA GLY A 502 -11.92 9.86 -11.52
C GLY A 502 -12.20 9.97 -13.02
N MET A 503 -11.21 10.51 -13.75
CA MET A 503 -11.28 10.63 -15.20
C MET A 503 -10.83 9.35 -15.92
N SER A 504 -11.38 9.11 -17.11
CA SER A 504 -10.95 8.01 -17.98
C SER A 504 -9.52 8.22 -18.48
N GLY A 505 -8.68 7.18 -18.40
CA GLY A 505 -7.29 7.20 -18.87
C GLY A 505 -6.26 7.65 -17.82
N VAL A 506 -6.68 7.73 -16.57
CA VAL A 506 -5.84 8.08 -15.43
C VAL A 506 -5.01 6.87 -14.95
N ARG A 507 -3.76 7.14 -14.60
CA ARG A 507 -2.78 6.22 -13.99
C ARG A 507 -3.07 5.93 -12.51
N ALA A 508 -2.33 4.99 -11.94
CA ALA A 508 -2.54 4.47 -10.60
C ALA A 508 -2.49 5.59 -9.53
N PRO A 509 -3.55 5.76 -8.72
CA PRO A 509 -3.43 6.55 -7.49
C PRO A 509 -2.33 5.96 -6.62
N GLN A 510 -1.56 6.81 -5.96
CA GLN A 510 -0.47 6.38 -5.10
C GLN A 510 -0.71 6.82 -3.66
N TRP A 511 -0.50 5.92 -2.72
CA TRP A 511 -0.56 6.23 -1.30
C TRP A 511 0.83 6.59 -0.79
N LEU A 512 0.99 7.80 -0.28
CA LEU A 512 2.26 8.32 0.20
C LEU A 512 2.27 8.45 1.72
N PRO A 513 3.38 8.10 2.39
CA PRO A 513 3.61 8.60 3.74
C PRO A 513 3.69 10.13 3.68
N PHE A 514 3.17 10.80 4.71
CA PHE A 514 3.17 12.26 4.75
C PHE A 514 3.44 12.74 6.17
N PRO A 515 4.44 13.63 6.40
CA PRO A 515 4.74 14.14 7.73
C PRO A 515 3.50 14.75 8.40
N GLY A 516 3.24 14.36 9.65
CA GLY A 516 2.08 14.83 10.41
C GLY A 516 0.73 14.26 9.98
N CYS A 517 0.69 13.31 9.03
CA CYS A 517 -0.51 12.60 8.63
C CYS A 517 -0.24 11.09 8.69
N PRO A 518 -0.55 10.40 9.81
CA PRO A 518 -0.25 8.97 9.97
C PRO A 518 -1.01 8.10 8.96
N GLU A 519 -2.18 8.57 8.50
CA GLU A 519 -2.92 7.91 7.41
C GLU A 519 -2.28 8.13 6.03
N GLY A 520 -1.23 8.95 5.91
CA GLY A 520 -0.64 9.34 4.64
C GLY A 520 -1.52 10.27 3.81
N ARG A 521 -1.12 10.52 2.57
CA ARG A 521 -1.90 11.26 1.56
C ARG A 521 -2.01 10.47 0.27
N TRP A 522 -3.05 10.75 -0.50
CA TRP A 522 -3.23 10.18 -1.83
C TRP A 522 -2.70 11.16 -2.88
N LEU A 523 -1.74 10.69 -3.67
CA LEU A 523 -1.33 11.35 -4.90
C LEU A 523 -2.27 10.90 -6.02
N VAL A 524 -3.15 11.80 -6.44
CA VAL A 524 -4.20 11.49 -7.43
C VAL A 524 -4.33 12.59 -8.47
N PRO A 525 -4.69 12.23 -9.71
CA PRO A 525 -5.17 13.21 -10.67
C PRO A 525 -6.51 13.78 -10.24
N TYR A 526 -6.63 15.10 -10.25
CA TYR A 526 -7.79 15.81 -9.73
C TYR A 526 -8.32 16.81 -10.76
N PRO A 527 -9.63 16.87 -11.04
CA PRO A 527 -10.20 17.86 -11.93
C PRO A 527 -10.10 19.26 -11.30
N HIS A 528 -9.35 20.17 -11.94
CA HIS A 528 -9.13 21.53 -11.44
C HIS A 528 -9.18 22.53 -12.61
N ASN A 529 -10.05 23.54 -12.53
CA ASN A 529 -10.21 24.59 -13.55
C ASN A 529 -10.41 24.06 -14.99
N GLY A 530 -11.19 22.99 -15.16
CA GLY A 530 -11.44 22.36 -16.46
C GLY A 530 -10.25 21.58 -17.05
N ARG A 531 -9.16 21.45 -16.28
CA ARG A 531 -7.97 20.66 -16.58
C ARG A 531 -7.82 19.55 -15.54
N THR A 532 -6.84 18.68 -15.74
CA THR A 532 -6.46 17.65 -14.77
C THR A 532 -5.21 18.10 -14.07
N ALA A 533 -5.29 18.37 -12.78
CA ALA A 533 -4.13 18.60 -11.94
C ALA A 533 -3.62 17.28 -11.34
N LEU A 534 -2.41 17.30 -10.80
CA LEU A 534 -1.91 16.27 -9.89
C LEU A 534 -1.93 16.85 -8.47
N ALA A 535 -2.58 16.16 -7.54
CA ALA A 535 -2.80 16.67 -6.19
C ALA A 535 -2.49 15.63 -5.10
N LEU A 536 -2.04 16.14 -3.96
CA LEU A 536 -1.86 15.41 -2.70
C LEU A 536 -3.04 15.69 -1.78
N ILE A 537 -4.06 14.85 -1.86
CA ILE A 537 -5.26 14.99 -1.05
C ILE A 537 -5.18 14.10 0.20
N PRO A 538 -5.73 14.55 1.34
CA PRO A 538 -5.95 13.64 2.46
C PRO A 538 -6.89 12.50 2.00
N PRO A 539 -6.72 11.27 2.53
CA PRO A 539 -7.71 10.24 2.32
C PRO A 539 -9.07 10.77 2.83
N PRO A 540 -10.14 10.72 2.03
CA PRO A 540 -11.44 11.20 2.44
C PRO A 540 -11.86 10.48 3.73
N ALA A 541 -12.16 11.27 4.77
CA ALA A 541 -12.91 10.77 5.90
C ALA A 541 -14.28 10.30 5.40
N ALA A 542 -14.72 9.13 5.85
CA ALA A 542 -15.96 8.53 5.36
C ALA A 542 -17.14 9.50 5.51
N GLY A 543 -17.67 10.02 4.39
CA GLY A 543 -18.91 10.79 4.34
C GLY A 543 -18.81 12.32 4.27
N GLU A 544 -17.62 12.95 4.22
CA GLU A 544 -17.55 14.41 4.05
C GLU A 544 -17.39 14.81 2.56
N PRO A 545 -18.30 15.63 1.99
CA PRO A 545 -18.13 16.19 0.66
C PRO A 545 -16.90 17.10 0.67
N GLY A 546 -15.94 16.79 -0.20
CA GLY A 546 -14.58 17.31 -0.13
C GLY A 546 -14.53 18.83 0.01
N GLU A 547 -13.81 19.31 1.04
CA GLU A 547 -13.29 20.67 1.03
C GLU A 547 -12.63 20.93 -0.33
N GLY A 548 -12.92 22.10 -0.91
CA GLY A 548 -12.33 22.48 -2.19
C GLY A 548 -10.82 22.29 -2.19
N LEU A 549 -10.28 21.80 -3.30
CA LEU A 549 -8.84 21.55 -3.41
C LEU A 549 -8.08 22.86 -3.18
N ARG A 550 -7.36 22.91 -2.05
CA ARG A 550 -6.51 24.05 -1.71
C ARG A 550 -5.24 24.05 -2.56
N ARG A 551 -4.66 25.23 -2.79
CA ARG A 551 -3.51 25.38 -3.70
C ARG A 551 -2.27 24.62 -3.20
N GLU A 552 -2.09 24.56 -1.89
CA GLU A 552 -1.03 23.79 -1.21
C GLU A 552 -1.14 22.27 -1.43
N HIS A 553 -2.27 21.77 -1.93
CA HIS A 553 -2.41 20.35 -2.30
C HIS A 553 -1.98 20.08 -3.74
N LEU A 554 -1.79 21.11 -4.57
CA LEU A 554 -1.44 20.95 -5.99
C LEU A 554 0.06 20.66 -6.15
N VAL A 555 0.36 19.46 -6.63
CA VAL A 555 1.72 19.08 -7.08
C VAL A 555 1.99 19.65 -8.48
N CYS A 556 1.01 19.54 -9.38
CA CYS A 556 1.07 20.08 -10.73
C CYS A 556 -0.31 20.62 -11.14
N GLU A 557 -0.37 21.82 -11.71
CA GLU A 557 -1.62 22.46 -12.11
C GLU A 557 -2.23 21.82 -13.37
N THR A 558 -1.42 21.25 -14.25
CA THR A 558 -1.87 20.66 -15.53
C THR A 558 -1.06 19.42 -15.90
N LEU A 559 -1.68 18.26 -15.77
CA LEU A 559 -1.25 17.01 -16.37
C LEU A 559 -1.67 16.96 -17.86
N PRO A 560 -0.86 16.32 -18.72
CA PRO A 560 -1.20 16.13 -20.11
C PRO A 560 -2.48 15.27 -20.24
N PRO A 561 -3.35 15.56 -21.22
CA PRO A 561 -4.61 14.85 -21.37
C PRO A 561 -4.46 13.39 -21.84
N ILE A 562 -3.27 13.01 -22.31
CA ILE A 562 -2.99 11.69 -22.86
C ILE A 562 -1.84 11.07 -22.07
N SER A 563 -2.17 10.03 -21.31
CA SER A 563 -1.21 9.16 -20.61
C SER A 563 -0.21 9.89 -19.68
N PRO A 564 -0.67 10.78 -18.78
CA PRO A 564 0.22 11.36 -17.78
C PRO A 564 0.82 10.23 -16.94
N GLN A 565 2.15 10.21 -16.80
CA GLN A 565 2.81 9.33 -15.84
C GLN A 565 3.14 10.15 -14.61
N PHE A 566 2.95 9.59 -13.43
CA PHE A 566 3.45 10.16 -12.20
C PHE A 566 3.83 9.03 -11.25
N THR A 567 4.78 9.31 -10.38
CA THR A 567 5.16 8.41 -9.29
C THR A 567 5.82 9.22 -8.19
N ALA A 568 5.83 8.71 -6.97
CA ALA A 568 6.43 9.36 -5.82
C ALA A 568 7.45 8.46 -5.14
N SER A 569 8.46 9.08 -4.54
CA SER A 569 9.46 8.37 -3.75
C SER A 569 8.78 7.65 -2.58
N ARG A 570 9.37 6.53 -2.16
CA ARG A 570 8.82 5.73 -1.04
C ARG A 570 8.80 6.51 0.28
N SER A 571 9.73 7.46 0.44
CA SER A 571 9.80 8.42 1.55
C SER A 571 8.64 9.43 1.54
N GLY A 572 7.96 9.60 0.40
CA GLY A 572 6.97 10.66 0.17
C GLY A 572 7.59 12.04 -0.04
N THR A 573 8.93 12.16 -0.02
CA THR A 573 9.65 13.43 -0.15
C THR A 573 9.60 14.01 -1.55
N TRP A 574 9.54 13.17 -2.59
CA TRP A 574 9.59 13.60 -3.99
C TRP A 574 8.42 13.04 -4.79
N VAL A 575 7.91 13.84 -5.73
CA VAL A 575 6.95 13.41 -6.74
C VAL A 575 7.50 13.74 -8.12
N ALA A 576 7.49 12.76 -9.01
CA ALA A 576 7.83 12.90 -10.42
C ALA A 576 6.59 12.79 -11.29
N TRP A 577 6.56 13.51 -12.41
CA TRP A 577 5.54 13.34 -13.45
C TRP A 577 6.06 13.69 -14.84
N THR A 578 5.41 13.10 -15.85
CA THR A 578 5.55 13.53 -17.24
C THR A 578 4.45 14.54 -17.57
N GLY A 579 4.81 15.67 -18.16
CA GLY A 579 3.80 16.67 -18.49
C GLY A 579 4.29 17.90 -19.22
N ALA A 580 3.42 18.90 -19.31
CA ALA A 580 3.80 20.24 -19.71
C ALA A 580 3.95 21.09 -18.44
N PHE A 581 5.11 21.73 -18.25
CA PHE A 581 5.33 22.55 -17.05
C PHE A 581 4.45 23.78 -17.00
N ASP A 582 4.27 24.41 -18.16
CA ASP A 582 3.81 25.78 -18.26
C ASP A 582 2.84 25.97 -19.42
N MET A 583 2.31 27.18 -19.52
CA MET A 583 1.41 27.58 -20.61
C MET A 583 2.10 27.57 -21.99
N HIS A 584 3.43 27.51 -22.03
CA HIS A 584 4.20 27.41 -23.26
C HIS A 584 4.32 25.97 -23.77
N GLY A 585 3.86 24.99 -22.99
CA GLY A 585 3.76 23.60 -23.43
C GLY A 585 5.09 22.86 -23.39
N HIS A 586 6.04 23.30 -22.55
CA HIS A 586 7.32 22.60 -22.40
C HIS A 586 7.10 21.19 -21.85
N GLN A 587 7.25 20.19 -22.72
CA GLN A 587 7.14 18.77 -22.36
C GLN A 587 8.40 18.30 -21.62
N GLY A 588 8.25 17.35 -20.72
CA GLY A 588 9.40 16.80 -20.02
C GLY A 588 9.03 15.87 -18.87
N VAL A 589 10.07 15.49 -18.13
CA VAL A 589 9.95 14.90 -16.79
C VAL A 589 10.22 15.99 -15.77
N PHE A 590 9.30 16.13 -14.82
CA PHE A 590 9.37 17.09 -13.74
C PHE A 590 9.42 16.35 -12.42
N VAL A 591 10.12 16.92 -11.46
CA VAL A 591 10.14 16.46 -10.08
C VAL A 591 9.86 17.63 -9.15
N ARG A 592 9.22 17.36 -8.03
CA ARG A 592 8.94 18.37 -7.00
C ARG A 592 9.08 17.73 -5.63
N ARG A 593 9.71 18.45 -4.71
CA ARG A 593 9.72 18.08 -3.30
C ARG A 593 8.32 18.27 -2.68
N VAL A 594 8.00 17.48 -1.67
CA VAL A 594 6.75 17.52 -0.93
C VAL A 594 7.08 17.91 0.53
N PRO A 595 6.35 18.87 1.14
CA PRO A 595 5.14 19.52 0.63
C PRO A 595 5.43 20.51 -0.53
N PRO A 596 4.49 20.62 -1.48
CA PRO A 596 4.74 21.28 -2.76
C PRO A 596 4.99 22.78 -2.65
N ASP A 597 4.38 23.46 -1.68
CA ASP A 597 4.46 24.90 -1.46
C ASP A 597 5.88 25.43 -1.20
N GLN A 598 6.80 24.56 -0.80
CA GLN A 598 8.18 24.96 -0.45
C GLN A 598 9.09 25.14 -1.66
N HIS A 599 8.82 24.48 -2.79
CA HIS A 599 9.75 24.44 -3.92
C HIS A 599 9.06 24.45 -5.29
N ALA A 600 9.63 25.21 -6.21
CA ALA A 600 9.27 25.14 -7.63
C ALA A 600 9.65 23.75 -8.19
N PRO A 601 8.88 23.19 -9.14
CA PRO A 601 9.28 21.93 -9.74
C PRO A 601 10.54 22.08 -10.61
N ILE A 602 11.35 21.03 -10.61
CA ILE A 602 12.59 20.91 -11.35
C ILE A 602 12.31 20.12 -12.63
N ARG A 603 12.65 20.66 -13.80
CA ARG A 603 12.62 19.92 -15.06
C ARG A 603 13.91 19.12 -15.20
N ILE A 604 13.84 17.80 -15.06
CA ILE A 604 15.02 16.93 -15.09
C ILE A 604 15.27 16.32 -16.47
N PHE A 605 14.27 16.30 -17.35
CA PHE A 605 14.41 15.82 -18.72
C PHE A 605 13.53 16.58 -19.71
N GLY A 606 14.07 16.85 -20.90
CA GLY A 606 13.40 17.64 -21.94
C GLY A 606 12.34 16.88 -22.75
N SER A 607 12.29 15.55 -22.65
CA SER A 607 11.36 14.69 -23.38
C SER A 607 10.53 13.83 -22.42
N ALA A 608 9.57 13.08 -22.94
CA ALA A 608 8.79 12.15 -22.15
C ALA A 608 9.61 10.90 -21.81
N ALA A 609 9.58 10.47 -20.55
CA ALA A 609 10.01 9.14 -20.15
C ALA A 609 8.90 8.11 -20.44
N PHE A 610 9.30 6.88 -20.79
CA PHE A 610 8.38 5.75 -20.95
C PHE A 610 8.01 5.12 -19.62
N ALA A 611 8.89 5.21 -18.64
CA ALA A 611 8.72 4.70 -17.29
C ALA A 611 9.61 5.46 -16.31
N MET A 612 9.19 5.51 -15.04
CA MET A 612 9.86 6.21 -13.95
C MET A 612 9.84 5.32 -12.70
N ALA A 613 10.99 5.08 -12.06
CA ALA A 613 11.11 4.23 -10.86
C ALA A 613 11.97 4.84 -9.77
N TRP A 614 11.48 4.81 -8.53
CA TRP A 614 12.19 5.36 -7.37
C TRP A 614 13.01 4.29 -6.63
N GLY A 615 14.29 4.61 -6.40
CA GLY A 615 15.20 3.89 -5.54
C GLY A 615 15.56 4.79 -4.37
N GLY A 616 14.80 4.70 -3.28
CA GLY A 616 14.84 5.71 -2.23
C GLY A 616 14.35 7.05 -2.79
N ASP A 617 15.23 8.05 -2.78
CA ASP A 617 14.99 9.37 -3.38
C ASP A 617 15.66 9.55 -4.76
N ARG A 618 16.27 8.50 -5.32
CA ARG A 618 16.84 8.52 -6.68
C ARG A 618 15.78 8.09 -7.70
N LEU A 619 15.78 8.72 -8.87
CA LEU A 619 14.77 8.46 -9.91
C LEU A 619 15.39 7.85 -11.16
N ALA A 620 15.03 6.61 -11.48
CA ALA A 620 15.36 5.97 -12.74
C ALA A 620 14.32 6.36 -13.80
N LEU A 621 14.81 6.74 -14.99
CA LEU A 621 14.02 7.08 -16.16
C LEU A 621 14.32 6.07 -17.26
N LEU A 622 13.28 5.45 -17.81
CA LEU A 622 13.39 4.65 -19.02
C LEU A 622 13.10 5.54 -20.23
N LEU A 623 14.13 5.78 -21.03
CA LEU A 623 14.09 6.69 -22.18
C LEU A 623 14.14 5.89 -23.48
N ALA A 624 13.55 6.40 -24.57
CA ALA A 624 13.81 5.82 -25.89
C ALA A 624 15.26 6.10 -26.31
N ASP A 625 15.86 5.14 -26.99
CA ASP A 625 17.12 5.35 -27.69
C ASP A 625 16.92 6.43 -28.77
N PRO A 626 17.78 7.48 -28.82
CA PRO A 626 17.69 8.50 -29.85
C PRO A 626 18.02 7.98 -31.25
N ASP A 627 18.64 6.80 -31.41
CA ASP A 627 18.92 6.21 -32.71
C ASP A 627 17.61 5.87 -33.47
N PRO A 628 17.30 6.57 -34.57
CA PRO A 628 16.08 6.31 -35.35
C PRO A 628 16.06 4.92 -36.00
N GLY A 629 17.21 4.26 -36.13
CA GLY A 629 17.32 2.88 -36.61
C GLY A 629 16.83 1.84 -35.61
N GLN A 630 16.68 2.20 -34.33
CA GLN A 630 16.39 1.28 -33.23
C GLN A 630 15.20 1.77 -32.37
N PRO A 631 13.99 1.95 -32.96
CA PRO A 631 12.84 2.55 -32.27
C PRO A 631 12.25 1.70 -31.13
N GLU A 632 12.71 0.45 -30.97
CA GLU A 632 12.32 -0.45 -29.89
C GLU A 632 13.38 -0.55 -28.78
N HIS A 633 14.46 0.25 -28.88
CA HIS A 633 15.54 0.28 -27.91
C HIS A 633 15.33 1.40 -26.90
N PHE A 634 15.79 1.14 -25.68
CA PHE A 634 15.63 2.01 -24.53
C PHE A 634 16.95 2.14 -23.79
N VAL A 635 17.10 3.28 -23.10
CA VAL A 635 18.26 3.60 -22.27
C VAL A 635 17.74 3.95 -20.88
N TRP A 636 18.40 3.42 -19.85
CA TRP A 636 18.15 3.87 -18.49
C TRP A 636 18.97 5.13 -18.19
N ALA A 637 18.33 6.10 -17.55
CA ALA A 637 19.01 7.21 -16.89
C ALA A 637 18.61 7.23 -15.42
N CYS A 638 19.43 7.82 -14.56
CA CYS A 638 19.17 8.01 -13.15
C CYS A 638 19.39 9.48 -12.81
N TRP A 639 18.39 10.10 -12.22
CA TRP A 639 18.49 11.41 -11.61
C TRP A 639 18.68 11.27 -10.10
N ASP A 640 19.70 11.94 -9.60
CA ASP A 640 19.96 12.10 -8.18
C ASP A 640 19.49 13.48 -7.73
N PRO A 641 18.66 13.55 -6.69
CA PRO A 641 18.18 14.82 -6.19
C PRO A 641 19.36 15.67 -5.72
N PRO A 642 19.28 16.99 -5.89
CA PRO A 642 20.29 17.90 -5.35
C PRO A 642 20.32 17.83 -3.82
N GLU A 643 21.50 18.05 -3.24
CA GLU A 643 21.58 18.39 -1.82
C GLU A 643 20.86 19.73 -1.56
N GLU A 644 20.42 19.96 -0.32
CA GLU A 644 19.62 21.14 0.00
C GLU A 644 20.37 22.45 -0.37
N GLY A 645 19.88 23.13 -1.40
CA GLY A 645 20.47 24.38 -1.91
C GLY A 645 21.33 24.23 -3.18
N GLU A 646 21.54 23.02 -3.70
CA GLU A 646 22.49 22.78 -4.80
C GLU A 646 21.84 22.45 -6.16
N GLY A 647 21.47 23.46 -6.96
CA GLY A 647 21.22 23.26 -8.40
C GLY A 647 20.13 22.23 -8.79
N MET A 648 20.32 21.56 -9.94
CA MET A 648 19.29 20.74 -10.63
C MET A 648 19.36 19.23 -10.33
N GLY A 649 20.31 18.80 -9.48
CA GLY A 649 20.65 17.40 -9.28
C GLY A 649 21.59 16.82 -10.35
N LEU A 650 22.09 15.61 -10.12
CA LEU A 650 23.01 14.91 -11.03
C LEU A 650 22.21 13.96 -11.93
N MET A 651 22.60 13.81 -13.20
CA MET A 651 22.00 12.80 -14.08
C MET A 651 23.07 11.81 -14.55
N ALA A 652 22.89 10.53 -14.28
CA ALA A 652 23.72 9.47 -14.85
C ALA A 652 22.97 8.75 -15.97
N VAL A 653 23.61 8.52 -17.11
CA VAL A 653 22.98 7.84 -18.27
C VAL A 653 23.74 6.56 -18.59
N ALA A 654 23.02 5.46 -18.77
CA ALA A 654 23.56 4.19 -19.22
C ALA A 654 24.18 4.32 -20.62
N GLU A 655 25.35 3.72 -20.82
CA GLU A 655 26.04 3.74 -22.11
C GLU A 655 25.34 2.88 -23.17
N GLU A 656 24.75 1.76 -22.74
CA GLU A 656 24.21 0.75 -23.64
C GLU A 656 22.68 0.83 -23.67
N ALA A 657 22.14 1.01 -24.87
CA ALA A 657 20.73 0.81 -25.12
C ALA A 657 20.40 -0.69 -25.16
N PHE A 658 19.20 -1.05 -24.78
CA PHE A 658 18.72 -2.43 -24.79
C PHE A 658 17.30 -2.52 -25.34
N LYS A 659 16.88 -3.71 -25.74
CA LYS A 659 15.53 -3.95 -26.24
C LYS A 659 14.75 -4.75 -25.18
N PRO A 660 13.85 -4.15 -24.39
CA PRO A 660 13.19 -4.85 -23.30
C PRO A 660 12.48 -6.12 -23.78
N HIS A 661 12.47 -7.15 -22.94
CA HIS A 661 11.77 -8.39 -23.24
C HIS A 661 10.29 -8.14 -23.59
N ARG A 662 9.72 -8.93 -24.51
CA ARG A 662 8.36 -8.72 -25.04
C ARG A 662 7.29 -8.72 -23.95
N SER A 663 7.47 -9.53 -22.91
CA SER A 663 6.57 -9.58 -21.75
C SER A 663 6.58 -8.25 -20.99
N PHE A 664 7.74 -7.61 -20.82
CA PHE A 664 7.86 -6.31 -20.19
C PHE A 664 7.12 -5.23 -20.99
N LEU A 665 7.40 -5.12 -22.30
CA LEU A 665 6.76 -4.13 -23.18
C LEU A 665 5.23 -4.24 -23.22
N ARG A 666 4.69 -5.46 -23.20
CA ARG A 666 3.25 -5.70 -23.37
C ARG A 666 2.47 -5.69 -22.06
N ARG A 667 3.08 -6.12 -20.95
CA ARG A 667 2.37 -6.36 -19.69
C ARG A 667 2.78 -5.41 -18.57
N VAL A 668 4.02 -4.97 -18.54
CA VAL A 668 4.56 -4.16 -17.43
C VAL A 668 4.57 -2.69 -17.81
N LEU A 669 5.22 -2.36 -18.92
CA LEU A 669 5.42 -0.97 -19.34
C LEU A 669 4.11 -0.16 -19.44
N PRO A 670 2.98 -0.71 -19.94
CA PRO A 670 1.72 0.03 -19.98
C PRO A 670 1.14 0.36 -18.60
N PHE A 671 1.60 -0.29 -17.53
CA PHE A 671 1.16 -0.11 -16.13
C PHE A 671 2.36 0.08 -15.20
N PHE A 672 3.45 0.65 -15.71
CA PHE A 672 4.72 0.66 -15.01
C PHE A 672 4.64 1.40 -13.66
N ASP A 673 3.86 2.48 -13.59
CA ASP A 673 3.54 3.23 -12.38
C ASP A 673 2.98 2.35 -11.24
N GLN A 674 2.26 1.28 -11.59
CA GLN A 674 1.75 0.31 -10.64
C GLN A 674 2.81 -0.74 -10.27
N PHE A 675 3.52 -1.24 -11.27
CA PHE A 675 4.52 -2.30 -11.12
C PHE A 675 5.78 -1.84 -10.38
N GLU A 676 6.16 -0.58 -10.55
CA GLU A 676 7.34 0.01 -9.94
C GLU A 676 7.37 -0.16 -8.42
N ARG A 677 6.22 0.06 -7.76
CA ARG A 677 6.09 -0.07 -6.30
C ARG A 677 6.20 -1.51 -5.80
N THR A 678 5.94 -2.50 -6.67
CA THR A 678 5.91 -3.93 -6.34
C THR A 678 7.12 -4.71 -6.83
N LEU A 679 7.69 -4.33 -7.98
CA LEU A 679 8.77 -5.07 -8.63
C LEU A 679 10.14 -4.75 -8.03
N SER A 680 10.29 -3.73 -7.18
CA SER A 680 11.58 -3.36 -6.56
C SER A 680 12.74 -3.47 -7.56
N LEU A 681 12.69 -2.66 -8.62
CA LEU A 681 13.66 -2.71 -9.73
C LEU A 681 15.05 -2.26 -9.30
N TRP A 682 15.12 -1.48 -8.22
CA TRP A 682 16.33 -0.96 -7.62
C TRP A 682 16.96 -1.95 -6.66
N SER A 683 18.29 -2.00 -6.64
CA SER A 683 19.02 -2.60 -5.52
C SER A 683 18.64 -1.92 -4.20
N PRO A 684 18.78 -2.59 -3.05
CA PRO A 684 18.55 -1.98 -1.73
C PRO A 684 19.41 -0.74 -1.49
N ALA A 685 20.63 -0.72 -2.01
CA ALA A 685 21.53 0.42 -1.95
C ALA A 685 21.17 1.54 -2.94
N HIS A 686 20.17 1.32 -3.80
CA HIS A 686 19.69 2.24 -4.83
C HIS A 686 20.80 2.67 -5.80
N ASP A 687 21.75 1.77 -6.07
CA ASP A 687 22.91 1.99 -6.92
C ASP A 687 22.88 1.14 -8.21
N ALA A 688 21.84 0.33 -8.41
CA ALA A 688 21.66 -0.45 -9.62
C ALA A 688 20.19 -0.73 -9.92
N VAL A 689 19.86 -0.82 -11.21
CA VAL A 689 18.54 -1.22 -11.70
C VAL A 689 18.64 -2.59 -12.39
N ALA A 690 17.75 -3.52 -12.04
CA ALA A 690 17.60 -4.79 -12.73
C ALA A 690 16.54 -4.70 -13.83
N TYR A 691 16.83 -5.26 -15.02
CA TYR A 691 15.89 -5.30 -16.13
C TYR A 691 16.08 -6.55 -17.00
N ALA A 692 15.04 -6.91 -17.76
CA ALA A 692 15.06 -8.03 -18.69
C ALA A 692 15.13 -7.52 -20.14
N ASP A 693 16.13 -8.00 -20.88
CA ASP A 693 16.36 -7.71 -22.29
C ASP A 693 15.76 -8.82 -23.20
N SER A 694 15.62 -8.51 -24.48
CA SER A 694 15.02 -9.36 -25.51
C SER A 694 15.80 -10.65 -25.79
N ALA A 695 17.08 -10.71 -25.42
CA ALA A 695 17.90 -11.91 -25.50
C ALA A 695 17.66 -12.90 -24.32
N ASP A 696 16.52 -12.78 -23.63
CA ASP A 696 16.17 -13.51 -22.41
C ASP A 696 17.17 -13.32 -21.26
N GLY A 697 17.99 -12.27 -21.34
CA GLY A 697 18.98 -11.92 -20.32
C GLY A 697 18.39 -10.98 -19.28
N VAL A 698 18.66 -11.26 -18.00
CA VAL A 698 18.50 -10.27 -16.92
C VAL A 698 19.84 -9.56 -16.75
N TRP A 699 19.78 -8.24 -16.76
CA TRP A 699 20.92 -7.34 -16.68
C TRP A 699 20.82 -6.46 -15.44
N LEU A 700 21.98 -6.07 -14.92
CA LEU A 700 22.10 -5.03 -13.91
C LEU A 700 22.79 -3.81 -14.51
N GLN A 701 22.09 -2.68 -14.51
CA GLN A 701 22.64 -1.37 -14.85
C GLN A 701 23.04 -0.65 -13.55
N PRO A 702 24.33 -0.58 -13.20
CA PRO A 702 24.79 0.22 -12.08
C PRO A 702 24.66 1.72 -12.38
N PHE A 703 24.50 2.53 -11.34
CA PHE A 703 24.53 3.98 -11.36
C PHE A 703 25.47 4.48 -10.26
N PRO A 704 26.31 5.50 -10.53
CA PRO A 704 27.21 6.06 -9.53
C PRO A 704 26.42 6.50 -8.29
N GLY A 705 26.88 6.19 -7.08
CA GLY A 705 26.22 6.65 -5.86
C GLY A 705 26.35 8.16 -5.63
N PRO A 706 25.57 8.72 -4.70
CA PRO A 706 25.75 10.10 -4.26
C PRO A 706 27.19 10.31 -3.80
N GLY A 707 27.87 11.34 -4.31
CA GLY A 707 29.26 11.64 -3.96
C GLY A 707 30.34 10.81 -4.66
N ALA A 708 29.98 9.87 -5.55
CA ALA A 708 30.97 9.23 -6.41
C ALA A 708 31.66 10.30 -7.27
N ALA A 709 32.99 10.28 -7.31
CA ALA A 709 33.77 11.24 -8.09
C ALA A 709 33.27 11.24 -9.54
N VAL A 710 32.69 12.36 -9.96
CA VAL A 710 32.18 12.54 -11.31
C VAL A 710 33.37 12.50 -12.25
N GLY A 711 33.55 11.37 -12.93
CA GLY A 711 34.52 11.26 -14.01
C GLY A 711 34.27 12.36 -15.05
N ALA A 712 35.32 12.75 -15.80
CA ALA A 712 35.23 13.82 -16.78
C ALA A 712 33.95 13.66 -17.65
N PRO A 713 33.16 14.74 -17.83
CA PRO A 713 31.86 14.66 -18.48
C PRO A 713 32.01 14.06 -19.89
N GLY A 714 31.52 12.84 -20.06
CA GLY A 714 31.45 12.18 -21.35
C GLY A 714 30.27 12.74 -22.14
N ARG A 715 30.48 13.12 -23.41
CA ARG A 715 29.36 13.48 -24.30
C ARG A 715 28.55 12.23 -24.65
N HIS A 716 27.48 11.97 -23.90
CA HIS A 716 26.45 11.00 -24.29
C HIS A 716 25.51 11.64 -25.34
N VAL A 717 24.98 10.90 -26.31
CA VAL A 717 24.08 11.47 -27.34
C VAL A 717 22.83 12.13 -26.72
N LEU A 718 22.38 11.60 -25.58
CA LEU A 718 21.26 12.16 -24.81
C LEU A 718 21.60 13.44 -24.04
N SER A 719 22.88 13.82 -23.89
CA SER A 719 23.25 15.04 -23.14
C SER A 719 22.66 16.30 -23.76
N GLY A 720 22.57 16.35 -25.10
CA GLY A 720 21.92 17.44 -25.83
C GLY A 720 20.40 17.53 -25.67
N LEU A 721 19.74 16.43 -25.25
CA LEU A 721 18.29 16.39 -25.00
C LEU A 721 17.93 16.67 -23.54
N LEU A 722 18.90 16.55 -22.63
CA LEU A 722 18.66 16.65 -21.21
C LEU A 722 18.43 18.09 -20.74
N GLY A 723 18.82 19.10 -21.53
CA GLY A 723 18.91 20.49 -21.02
C GLY A 723 19.88 20.63 -19.84
N ALA A 724 20.61 19.56 -19.53
CA ALA A 724 21.58 19.44 -18.45
C ALA A 724 22.98 19.44 -19.08
N GLU A 725 23.34 20.56 -19.70
CA GLU A 725 24.64 20.73 -20.38
C GLU A 725 25.84 20.58 -19.42
N GLY A 726 25.61 20.49 -18.10
CA GLY A 726 26.67 20.46 -17.08
C GLY A 726 26.77 19.21 -16.17
N ALA A 727 25.87 18.22 -16.23
CA ALA A 727 25.77 17.23 -15.15
C ALA A 727 25.51 15.77 -15.60
N SER A 728 25.81 15.41 -16.85
CA SER A 728 25.66 14.02 -17.31
C SER A 728 26.90 13.17 -17.00
N VAL A 729 26.78 12.19 -16.11
CA VAL A 729 27.83 11.19 -15.84
C VAL A 729 27.55 9.93 -16.64
N ARG A 730 28.60 9.32 -17.20
CA ARG A 730 28.48 8.00 -17.82
C ARG A 730 28.31 6.95 -16.72
N ALA A 731 27.18 6.24 -16.74
CA ALA A 731 26.99 5.13 -15.82
C ALA A 731 27.89 3.95 -16.23
N PRO A 732 28.35 3.10 -15.28
CA PRO A 732 29.14 1.93 -15.61
C PRO A 732 28.35 0.95 -16.51
N ARG A 733 29.04 0.10 -17.26
CA ARG A 733 28.37 -0.83 -18.18
C ARG A 733 27.46 -1.81 -17.46
N ALA A 734 26.34 -2.13 -18.10
CA ALA A 734 25.45 -3.17 -17.64
C ALA A 734 26.18 -4.53 -17.64
N ARG A 735 25.83 -5.39 -16.69
CA ARG A 735 26.36 -6.76 -16.63
C ARG A 735 25.24 -7.80 -16.61
N PRO A 736 25.37 -8.91 -17.34
CA PRO A 736 24.37 -9.97 -17.30
C PRO A 736 24.46 -10.71 -15.95
N VAL A 737 23.32 -11.03 -15.36
CA VAL A 737 23.25 -11.76 -14.09
C VAL A 737 22.48 -13.08 -14.18
N GLY A 738 21.68 -13.28 -15.21
CA GLY A 738 20.96 -14.53 -15.39
C GLY A 738 20.10 -14.54 -16.64
N ARG A 739 19.34 -15.61 -16.84
CA ARG A 739 18.31 -15.68 -17.88
C ARG A 739 16.92 -15.57 -17.28
N GLY A 740 16.06 -14.75 -17.86
CA GLY A 740 14.68 -14.61 -17.43
C GLY A 740 13.91 -13.49 -18.10
N GLU A 741 12.60 -13.51 -17.89
CA GLU A 741 11.65 -12.54 -18.44
C GLU A 741 11.40 -11.37 -17.48
N MET A 742 11.69 -11.55 -16.20
CA MET A 742 11.48 -10.58 -15.13
C MET A 742 12.48 -10.81 -14.01
N ALA A 743 12.91 -9.72 -13.38
CA ALA A 743 13.66 -9.76 -12.13
C ALA A 743 13.13 -8.71 -11.15
N CYS A 744 13.26 -9.00 -9.87
CA CYS A 744 12.98 -8.06 -8.78
C CYS A 744 14.02 -8.22 -7.67
N TRP A 745 14.47 -7.12 -7.09
CA TRP A 745 15.35 -7.14 -5.94
C TRP A 745 14.57 -7.40 -4.66
N SER A 746 15.22 -8.10 -3.73
CA SER A 746 14.83 -8.05 -2.35
C SER A 746 14.95 -6.62 -1.82
N PRO A 747 14.10 -6.22 -0.85
CA PRO A 747 14.10 -4.87 -0.28
C PRO A 747 15.40 -4.48 0.42
#